data_AF-A0AAD9S6I8-F1
#
_entry.id   AF-A0AAD9S6I8-F1
#
_cell.length_a   1.000
_cell.length_b   1.000
_cell.length_c   1.000
_cell.angle_alpha   90.00
_cell.angle_beta   90.00
_cell.angle_gamma   90.00
#
_symmetry.space_group_name_H-M   'P 1'
#
loop_
_entity.id
_entity.type
_entity.pdbx_description
1 polymer ?
#
loop_
_entity_poly.entity_id
_entity_poly.type
_entity_poly.pdbx_seq_one_letter_code
_entity_poly.pdbx_strand_id
1 'polypeptide(L)'
;MPSHVSTPASATYEELRRRGFNDRIPDAKPAEIVSPNTTAAVVEAVKRAGQCGRKIGVRSGGHHFFHPDLIENGMLIDTRNLNKSMEFDPATKIAVISPGHTVEDLAGFLGPLQRFFPSGHSRSVGVGGFLLAGGQGLFVRGWGYTSTNWVEKIEVVTSEGEIVIASKTENPDLFWAMPGSGQGFFAVITRIWIKTIPNKRLFDVTTIVDSTDIFKPLLKWILTTVKSIPKYGAEPFFCTFYADKDDPEGGEESKSKRVFFVINQTMLADSLEEAKVLASPWATIPDEFERHVITTVPLTERDREELWELQENFQPSGNGERWNVDSILANPEVSDDEAITPALYDLPSRLSSGILCPLDYYPNESDQALSLPQKSYISSMLCWKDPERDVFMDKWLRNAYEKAGAVSCGVYAADFNANNRMTKVMTDSALKKWLRIREKPYVPGEQEARSPCKTVEMAYSRVNMSTHAMIQQRSFKTVWLGYYTRGPRKGEQCVSKVFNTGSVFEAAYFSTEMEVIRQSQHIIDAWNAARVINMRIVLNTPQIWAYAPSGEMNQVEPFIPDFRKLNSNTGWAPVPGDPWGDVVQALSHFSYHNPGGQMLLFDIQGGTHQSGFIISDPGILSLTGSYGPADLGLQGIYRFFAHHQCTQFRRPGWTKAQVTWVHSFAMRRGTTMSIT
;
A
#
# COMPACT_ATOMS: atom_id res chain seq x y z
N MET A 1 28.15 22.03 5.83
CA MET A 1 27.47 23.16 5.13
C MET A 1 26.09 23.32 5.75
N PRO A 2 25.44 24.49 5.72
CA PRO A 2 24.04 24.58 6.12
C PRO A 2 23.15 23.78 5.15
N SER A 3 21.94 23.40 5.59
CA SER A 3 20.93 22.80 4.72
C SER A 3 20.55 23.77 3.60
N HIS A 4 20.52 23.29 2.36
CA HIS A 4 20.06 24.11 1.23
C HIS A 4 18.53 24.04 1.15
N VAL A 5 17.87 25.20 1.15
CA VAL A 5 16.41 25.31 0.97
C VAL A 5 16.13 25.97 -0.36
N SER A 6 15.33 25.31 -1.20
CA SER A 6 14.89 25.82 -2.50
C SER A 6 13.38 26.05 -2.47
N THR A 7 12.93 27.21 -2.93
CA THR A 7 11.51 27.57 -3.07
C THR A 7 11.16 27.73 -4.54
N PRO A 8 9.88 27.82 -4.96
CA PRO A 8 9.55 28.06 -6.37
C PRO A 8 10.22 29.28 -7.03
N ALA A 9 10.69 30.25 -6.25
CA ALA A 9 11.44 31.41 -6.74
C ALA A 9 12.96 31.16 -6.90
N SER A 10 13.48 30.06 -6.36
CA SER A 10 14.90 29.69 -6.42
C SER A 10 15.25 29.10 -7.79
N ALA A 11 16.39 29.50 -8.36
CA ALA A 11 16.84 29.01 -9.67
C ALA A 11 17.04 27.48 -9.72
N THR A 12 17.37 26.84 -8.60
CA THR A 12 17.60 25.39 -8.48
C THR A 12 16.31 24.57 -8.28
N TYR A 13 15.15 25.22 -8.16
CA TYR A 13 13.92 24.55 -7.75
C TYR A 13 13.43 23.51 -8.75
N GLU A 14 13.32 23.85 -10.03
CA GLU A 14 12.80 22.91 -11.04
C GLU A 14 13.78 21.75 -11.28
N GLU A 15 15.08 21.99 -11.26
CA GLU A 15 16.10 20.92 -11.32
C GLU A 15 15.92 19.93 -10.17
N LEU A 16 15.79 20.44 -8.94
CA LEU A 16 15.56 19.60 -7.77
C LEU A 16 14.21 18.90 -7.84
N ARG A 17 13.13 19.60 -8.20
CA ARG A 17 11.78 19.03 -8.27
C ARG A 17 11.72 17.87 -9.26
N ARG A 18 12.28 18.05 -10.47
CA ARG A 18 12.28 17.06 -11.55
C ARG A 18 13.35 15.97 -11.40
N ARG A 19 14.16 15.98 -10.33
CA ARG A 19 15.21 14.99 -10.11
C ARG A 19 14.62 13.58 -9.98
N GLY A 20 14.95 12.72 -10.93
CA GLY A 20 14.55 11.32 -11.02
C GLY A 20 14.96 10.75 -12.39
N PHE A 21 14.63 9.49 -12.63
CA PHE A 21 14.93 8.80 -13.89
C PHE A 21 13.80 8.92 -14.94
N ASN A 22 12.58 9.24 -14.47
CA ASN A 22 11.37 9.24 -15.27
C ASN A 22 11.06 10.64 -15.80
N ASP A 23 10.82 10.82 -17.10
CA ASP A 23 10.44 12.14 -17.63
C ASP A 23 8.96 12.48 -17.36
N ARG A 24 8.17 11.51 -16.90
CA ARG A 24 6.80 11.71 -16.42
C ARG A 24 6.78 12.28 -15.00
N ILE A 25 7.04 13.59 -14.89
CA ILE A 25 6.97 14.34 -13.62
C ILE A 25 5.57 14.95 -13.43
N PRO A 26 4.90 14.75 -12.28
CA PRO A 26 3.62 15.39 -12.00
C PRO A 26 3.78 16.90 -11.82
N ASP A 27 2.69 17.66 -12.03
CA ASP A 27 2.68 19.12 -11.89
C ASP A 27 2.72 19.61 -10.43
N ALA A 28 2.65 18.71 -9.45
CA ALA A 28 2.67 19.06 -8.04
C ALA A 28 3.94 19.85 -7.66
N LYS A 29 3.74 20.96 -6.95
CA LYS A 29 4.79 21.90 -6.54
C LYS A 29 4.90 21.95 -5.01
N PRO A 30 5.92 21.32 -4.41
CA PRO A 30 6.27 21.56 -3.02
C PRO A 30 6.52 23.05 -2.77
N ALA A 31 6.04 23.56 -1.64
CA ALA A 31 6.30 24.94 -1.22
C ALA A 31 7.81 25.17 -0.95
N GLU A 32 8.52 24.13 -0.55
CA GLU A 32 9.97 24.14 -0.38
C GLU A 32 10.57 22.74 -0.58
N ILE A 33 11.84 22.72 -1.02
CA ILE A 33 12.68 21.53 -1.11
C ILE A 33 13.87 21.75 -0.19
N VAL A 34 14.05 20.87 0.80
CA VAL A 34 15.13 20.92 1.78
C VAL A 34 16.12 19.81 1.46
N SER A 35 17.38 20.17 1.23
CA SER A 35 18.48 19.22 1.03
C SER A 35 19.40 19.23 2.27
N PRO A 36 19.01 18.51 3.35
CA PRO A 36 19.82 18.44 4.56
C PRO A 36 21.12 17.66 4.30
N ASN A 37 22.15 17.98 5.07
CA ASN A 37 23.41 17.22 5.10
C ASN A 37 23.71 16.59 6.46
N THR A 38 22.93 16.89 7.49
CA THR A 38 23.05 16.31 8.84
C THR A 38 21.68 15.89 9.38
N THR A 39 21.69 14.98 10.35
CA THR A 39 20.49 14.60 11.11
C THR A 39 19.83 15.82 11.79
N ALA A 40 20.62 16.76 12.33
CA ALA A 40 20.10 17.98 12.96
C ALA A 40 19.31 18.86 11.97
N ALA A 41 19.79 18.98 10.72
CA ALA A 41 19.05 19.71 9.68
C ALA A 41 17.72 19.03 9.31
N VAL A 42 17.62 17.71 9.42
CA VAL A 42 16.36 16.98 9.24
C VAL A 42 15.40 17.31 10.39
N VAL A 43 15.88 17.35 11.64
CA VAL A 43 15.07 17.77 12.80
C VAL A 43 14.49 19.17 12.60
N GLU A 44 15.32 20.12 12.16
CA GLU A 44 14.86 21.49 11.86
C GLU A 44 13.80 21.51 10.76
N ALA A 45 13.98 20.72 9.69
CA ALA A 45 13.03 20.62 8.59
C ALA A 45 11.68 20.04 9.05
N VAL A 46 11.70 18.94 9.82
CA VAL A 46 10.47 18.31 10.33
C VAL A 46 9.72 19.25 11.27
N LYS A 47 10.42 19.90 12.21
CA LYS A 47 9.81 20.89 13.12
C LYS A 47 9.21 22.07 12.37
N ARG A 48 9.92 22.60 11.36
CA ARG A 48 9.43 23.68 10.49
C ARG A 48 8.17 23.26 9.73
N ALA A 49 8.16 22.06 9.14
CA ALA A 49 6.98 21.54 8.45
C ALA A 49 5.76 21.46 9.39
N GLY A 50 5.96 20.98 10.63
CA GLY A 50 4.91 20.96 11.66
C GLY A 50 4.38 22.36 12.01
N GLN A 51 5.28 23.33 12.23
CA GLN A 51 4.91 24.73 12.50
C GLN A 51 4.13 25.38 11.35
N CYS A 52 4.46 25.02 10.10
CA CYS A 52 3.79 25.53 8.91
C CYS A 52 2.56 24.69 8.50
N GLY A 53 2.21 23.62 9.21
CA GLY A 53 1.12 22.72 8.84
C GLY A 53 1.33 22.01 7.49
N ARG A 54 2.58 21.78 7.08
CA ARG A 54 2.93 21.18 5.78
C ARG A 54 3.08 19.67 5.89
N LYS A 55 2.56 18.95 4.90
CA LYS A 55 2.90 17.54 4.68
C LYS A 55 4.33 17.41 4.18
N ILE A 56 4.99 16.33 4.56
CA ILE A 56 6.37 16.03 4.16
C ILE A 56 6.37 14.88 3.15
N GLY A 57 7.01 15.10 2.01
CA GLY A 57 7.51 14.03 1.14
C GLY A 57 9.00 13.82 1.38
N VAL A 58 9.48 12.58 1.28
CA VAL A 58 10.90 12.24 1.48
C VAL A 58 11.41 11.55 0.23
N ARG A 59 12.55 12.00 -0.29
CA ARG A 59 13.17 11.44 -1.50
C ARG A 59 14.63 11.09 -1.28
N SER A 60 14.97 9.85 -1.59
CA SER A 60 16.36 9.38 -1.73
C SER A 60 16.80 9.45 -3.20
N GLY A 61 16.73 8.36 -3.96
CA GLY A 61 17.15 8.32 -5.37
C GLY A 61 16.19 9.00 -6.35
N GLY A 62 14.89 9.11 -6.00
CA GLY A 62 13.86 9.59 -6.93
C GLY A 62 13.40 8.52 -7.93
N HIS A 63 13.46 7.25 -7.52
CA HIS A 63 13.16 6.07 -8.35
C HIS A 63 11.70 5.61 -8.30
N HIS A 64 10.81 6.39 -7.69
CA HIS A 64 9.39 6.06 -7.67
C HIS A 64 8.70 6.59 -8.93
N PHE A 65 8.03 5.72 -9.70
CA PHE A 65 7.54 6.04 -11.05
C PHE A 65 6.59 7.24 -11.16
N PHE A 66 5.86 7.59 -10.10
CA PHE A 66 4.86 8.67 -10.12
C PHE A 66 5.15 9.81 -9.12
N HIS A 67 6.35 9.83 -8.55
CA HIS A 67 6.81 10.89 -7.63
C HIS A 67 5.84 11.25 -6.48
N PRO A 68 5.45 10.29 -5.61
CA PRO A 68 4.52 10.55 -4.51
C PRO A 68 5.12 11.48 -3.44
N ASP A 69 6.44 11.66 -3.46
CA ASP A 69 7.19 12.61 -2.65
C ASP A 69 6.92 14.07 -3.03
N LEU A 70 6.42 14.34 -4.23
CA LEU A 70 6.02 15.68 -4.67
C LEU A 70 4.60 16.00 -4.19
N ILE A 71 4.51 16.65 -3.03
CA ILE A 71 3.24 17.07 -2.44
C ILE A 71 3.00 18.55 -2.72
N GLU A 72 1.86 18.86 -3.36
CA GLU A 72 1.41 20.23 -3.61
C GLU A 72 1.37 21.04 -2.31
N ASN A 73 2.04 22.20 -2.30
CA ASN A 73 2.22 23.06 -1.11
C ASN A 73 2.86 22.38 0.11
N GLY A 74 3.44 21.18 -0.05
CA GLY A 74 4.17 20.45 0.97
C GLY A 74 5.63 20.85 1.11
N MET A 75 6.38 20.10 1.92
CA MET A 75 7.84 20.14 2.00
C MET A 75 8.40 18.85 1.41
N LEU A 76 9.39 18.95 0.52
CA LEU A 76 10.18 17.81 0.08
C LEU A 76 11.50 17.78 0.86
N ILE A 77 11.79 16.70 1.56
CA ILE A 77 13.11 16.43 2.15
C ILE A 77 13.89 15.54 1.18
N ASP A 78 14.92 16.11 0.57
CA ASP A 78 15.82 15.41 -0.34
C ASP A 78 17.06 14.90 0.41
N THR A 79 17.13 13.60 0.65
CA THR A 79 18.19 12.99 1.47
C THR A 79 19.50 12.78 0.73
N ARG A 80 19.63 13.17 -0.55
CA ARG A 80 20.82 12.90 -1.37
C ARG A 80 22.12 13.35 -0.72
N ASN A 81 22.14 14.46 0.01
CA ASN A 81 23.35 15.01 0.64
C ASN A 81 23.47 14.68 2.14
N LEU A 82 22.50 13.96 2.70
CA LEU A 82 22.42 13.66 4.12
C LEU A 82 23.52 12.69 4.53
N ASN A 83 24.33 13.00 5.55
CA ASN A 83 25.29 12.07 6.16
C ASN A 83 26.11 11.24 5.14
N LYS A 84 26.62 11.89 4.09
CA LYS A 84 27.25 11.25 2.91
C LYS A 84 28.52 10.42 3.20
N SER A 85 29.13 10.56 4.38
CA SER A 85 30.26 9.71 4.76
C SER A 85 29.80 8.28 5.03
N MET A 86 30.49 7.31 4.43
CA MET A 86 30.31 5.89 4.73
C MET A 86 31.45 5.40 5.62
N GLU A 87 31.12 4.54 6.58
CA GLU A 87 32.07 3.96 7.52
C GLU A 87 31.94 2.43 7.48
N PHE A 88 33.05 1.70 7.65
CA PHE A 88 33.04 0.24 7.73
C PHE A 88 33.87 -0.21 8.92
N ASP A 89 33.27 -1.04 9.77
CA ASP A 89 33.95 -1.67 10.89
C ASP A 89 34.43 -3.08 10.49
N PRO A 90 35.75 -3.31 10.36
CA PRO A 90 36.28 -4.61 10.01
C PRO A 90 36.09 -5.67 11.10
N ALA A 91 35.84 -5.31 12.36
CA ALA A 91 35.59 -6.26 13.43
C ALA A 91 34.16 -6.83 13.34
N THR A 92 33.16 -5.95 13.25
CA THR A 92 31.74 -6.35 13.19
C THR A 92 31.24 -6.66 11.78
N LYS A 93 32.00 -6.25 10.74
CA LYS A 93 31.61 -6.32 9.32
C LYS A 93 30.39 -5.48 8.96
N ILE A 94 30.08 -4.48 9.79
CA ILE A 94 28.96 -3.55 9.59
C ILE A 94 29.48 -2.31 8.85
N ALA A 95 28.70 -1.85 7.87
CA ALA A 95 28.88 -0.53 7.27
C ALA A 95 27.77 0.44 7.73
N VAL A 96 28.12 1.71 7.93
CA VAL A 96 27.19 2.79 8.24
C VAL A 96 27.01 3.63 6.98
N ILE A 97 25.76 3.79 6.55
CA ILE A 97 25.42 4.45 5.30
C ILE A 97 24.27 5.43 5.48
N SER A 98 24.20 6.43 4.60
CA SER A 98 23.05 7.31 4.45
C SER A 98 21.93 6.66 3.62
N PRO A 99 20.65 6.97 3.92
CA PRO A 99 19.53 6.64 3.03
C PRO A 99 19.62 7.30 1.65
N GLY A 100 20.40 8.39 1.52
CA GLY A 100 20.62 9.10 0.27
C GLY A 100 21.66 8.49 -0.65
N HIS A 101 22.38 7.45 -0.21
CA HIS A 101 23.28 6.70 -1.09
C HIS A 101 22.50 5.94 -2.17
N THR A 102 23.14 5.79 -3.31
CA THR A 102 22.67 4.97 -4.43
C THR A 102 23.32 3.58 -4.41
N VAL A 103 22.83 2.66 -5.24
CA VAL A 103 23.47 1.35 -5.43
C VAL A 103 24.91 1.52 -5.91
N GLU A 104 25.16 2.45 -6.82
CA GLU A 104 26.49 2.78 -7.31
C GLU A 104 27.41 3.29 -6.19
N ASP A 105 26.94 4.21 -5.35
CA ASP A 105 27.71 4.70 -4.18
C ASP A 105 28.14 3.52 -3.29
N LEU A 106 27.23 2.58 -3.01
CA LEU A 106 27.52 1.41 -2.19
C LEU A 106 28.53 0.46 -2.84
N ALA A 107 28.40 0.20 -4.15
CA ALA A 107 29.33 -0.65 -4.87
C ALA A 107 30.74 -0.06 -4.91
N GLY A 108 30.86 1.25 -5.15
CA GLY A 108 32.13 1.97 -5.14
C GLY A 108 32.81 1.97 -3.76
N PHE A 109 32.03 1.98 -2.68
CA PHE A 109 32.54 1.90 -1.31
C PHE A 109 32.93 0.47 -0.89
N LEU A 110 32.07 -0.51 -1.14
CA LEU A 110 32.25 -1.90 -0.68
C LEU A 110 33.19 -2.72 -1.56
N GLY A 111 33.30 -2.39 -2.85
CA GLY A 111 34.15 -3.09 -3.82
C GLY A 111 35.63 -3.14 -3.42
N PRO A 112 36.29 -2.00 -3.13
CA PRO A 112 37.67 -1.98 -2.64
C PRO A 112 37.87 -2.74 -1.32
N LEU A 113 36.81 -2.84 -0.49
CA LEU A 113 36.82 -3.58 0.77
C LEU A 113 36.57 -5.09 0.57
N GLN A 114 36.34 -5.55 -0.66
CA GLN A 114 35.95 -6.92 -0.99
C GLN A 114 34.74 -7.39 -0.18
N ARG A 115 33.75 -6.50 -0.01
CA ARG A 115 32.50 -6.75 0.70
C ARG A 115 31.32 -6.71 -0.25
N PHE A 116 30.30 -7.48 0.09
CA PHE A 116 29.03 -7.54 -0.64
C PHE A 116 27.87 -7.21 0.30
N PHE A 117 26.88 -6.52 -0.27
CA PHE A 117 25.58 -6.21 0.32
C PHE A 117 24.52 -6.37 -0.78
N PRO A 118 23.37 -7.04 -0.51
CA PRO A 118 22.32 -7.23 -1.51
C PRO A 118 21.54 -5.93 -1.72
N SER A 119 22.11 -5.06 -2.54
CA SER A 119 21.51 -3.82 -3.00
C SER A 119 20.51 -4.07 -4.14
N GLY A 120 19.81 -3.02 -4.58
CA GLY A 120 18.97 -3.08 -5.77
C GLY A 120 19.78 -3.24 -7.06
N HIS A 121 19.09 -3.51 -8.16
CA HIS A 121 19.73 -3.86 -9.43
C HIS A 121 20.24 -2.65 -10.21
N SER A 122 19.49 -1.54 -10.24
CA SER A 122 19.87 -0.33 -10.99
C SER A 122 20.74 0.62 -10.17
N ARG A 123 21.81 1.15 -10.80
CA ARG A 123 22.81 2.06 -10.21
C ARG A 123 22.23 3.21 -9.41
N SER A 124 21.23 3.88 -9.97
CA SER A 124 20.68 5.14 -9.47
C SER A 124 19.61 4.97 -8.39
N VAL A 125 19.22 3.72 -8.07
CA VAL A 125 18.24 3.43 -7.01
C VAL A 125 18.79 3.89 -5.66
N GLY A 126 18.01 4.71 -4.95
CA GLY A 126 18.38 5.20 -3.62
C GLY A 126 18.05 4.20 -2.52
N VAL A 127 18.99 4.00 -1.60
CA VAL A 127 18.92 2.98 -0.54
C VAL A 127 17.71 3.17 0.38
N GLY A 128 17.38 4.41 0.78
CA GLY A 128 16.31 4.66 1.73
C GLY A 128 14.95 4.14 1.25
N GLY A 129 14.50 4.60 0.09
CA GLY A 129 13.26 4.14 -0.53
C GLY A 129 13.26 2.64 -0.84
N PHE A 130 14.39 2.11 -1.31
CA PHE A 130 14.59 0.68 -1.55
C PHE A 130 14.32 -0.15 -0.28
N LEU A 131 14.96 0.19 0.84
CA LEU A 131 14.78 -0.54 2.10
C LEU A 131 13.38 -0.36 2.69
N LEU A 132 12.76 0.81 2.56
CA LEU A 132 11.37 1.03 3.02
C LEU A 132 10.37 0.18 2.25
N ALA A 133 10.59 -0.06 0.96
CA ALA A 133 9.80 -1.01 0.20
C ALA A 133 10.08 -2.48 0.56
N GLY A 134 11.07 -2.73 1.42
CA GLY A 134 11.59 -4.05 1.82
C GLY A 134 12.98 -4.33 1.26
N GLY A 135 13.30 -3.78 0.09
CA GLY A 135 14.54 -4.06 -0.63
C GLY A 135 14.57 -5.46 -1.24
N GLN A 136 13.90 -5.63 -2.39
CA GLN A 136 14.03 -6.82 -3.23
C GLN A 136 15.42 -6.79 -3.90
N GLY A 137 16.47 -7.02 -3.12
CA GLY A 137 17.85 -6.93 -3.58
C GLY A 137 18.31 -8.18 -4.34
N LEU A 138 19.53 -8.09 -4.84
CA LEU A 138 20.20 -9.24 -5.47
C LEU A 138 20.17 -10.47 -4.55
N PHE A 139 19.80 -11.61 -5.12
CA PHE A 139 19.69 -12.93 -4.48
C PHE A 139 18.67 -13.01 -3.33
N VAL A 140 17.62 -12.18 -3.36
CA VAL A 140 16.52 -12.16 -2.38
C VAL A 140 15.89 -13.54 -2.12
N ARG A 141 15.84 -14.43 -3.11
CA ARG A 141 15.26 -15.78 -3.00
C ARG A 141 15.96 -16.65 -1.94
N GLY A 142 17.28 -16.52 -1.83
CA GLY A 142 18.07 -17.22 -0.81
C GLY A 142 18.30 -16.37 0.43
N TRP A 143 18.54 -15.08 0.26
CA TRP A 143 19.00 -14.21 1.34
C TRP A 143 17.92 -13.40 2.03
N GLY A 144 16.68 -13.48 1.54
CA GLY A 144 15.54 -12.70 2.01
C GLY A 144 15.67 -11.22 1.67
N TYR A 145 14.62 -10.48 2.02
CA TYR A 145 14.56 -9.03 1.80
C TYR A 145 15.66 -8.28 2.55
N THR A 146 16.29 -7.33 1.85
CA THR A 146 17.47 -6.60 2.34
C THR A 146 17.17 -5.87 3.65
N SER A 147 16.02 -5.22 3.75
CA SER A 147 15.62 -4.46 4.95
C SER A 147 15.54 -5.33 6.21
N THR A 148 15.17 -6.59 6.06
CA THR A 148 14.82 -7.47 7.20
C THR A 148 16.01 -8.27 7.68
N ASN A 149 16.85 -8.73 6.75
CA ASN A 149 17.95 -9.64 7.05
C ASN A 149 19.31 -8.94 7.13
N TRP A 150 19.46 -7.77 6.50
CA TRP A 150 20.77 -7.14 6.30
C TRP A 150 20.91 -5.78 6.97
N VAL A 151 19.83 -5.21 7.50
CA VAL A 151 19.86 -3.99 8.31
C VAL A 151 19.88 -4.36 9.78
N GLU A 152 20.84 -3.83 10.54
CA GLU A 152 20.93 -4.05 12.00
C GLU A 152 20.11 -3.05 12.78
N LYS A 153 20.18 -1.78 12.36
CA LYS A 153 19.51 -0.67 12.99
C LYS A 153 19.46 0.52 12.05
N ILE A 154 18.57 1.45 12.37
CA ILE A 154 18.39 2.73 11.69
C ILE A 154 18.38 3.86 12.72
N GLU A 155 18.92 5.01 12.34
CA GLU A 155 18.70 6.28 13.04
C GLU A 155 17.61 7.02 12.28
N VAL A 156 16.57 7.45 12.98
CA VAL A 156 15.42 8.12 12.38
C VAL A 156 15.07 9.39 13.14
N VAL A 157 14.49 10.35 12.42
CA VAL A 157 13.87 11.55 12.97
C VAL A 157 12.36 11.37 12.93
N THR A 158 11.73 11.41 14.10
CA THR A 158 10.27 11.25 14.27
C THR A 158 9.52 12.53 13.86
N SER A 159 8.18 12.48 13.80
CA SER A 159 7.32 13.65 13.54
C SER A 159 7.49 14.78 14.56
N GLU A 160 7.89 14.45 15.77
CA GLU A 160 8.16 15.36 16.88
C GLU A 160 9.56 16.00 16.77
N GLY A 161 10.37 15.52 15.82
CA GLY A 161 11.74 15.97 15.62
C GLY A 161 12.72 15.36 16.64
N GLU A 162 12.42 14.18 17.17
CA GLU A 162 13.32 13.43 18.04
C GLU A 162 14.22 12.51 17.20
N ILE A 163 15.47 12.33 17.64
CA ILE A 163 16.44 11.42 17.01
C ILE A 163 16.45 10.13 17.80
N VAL A 164 16.14 9.02 17.13
CA VAL A 164 15.93 7.73 17.79
C VAL A 164 16.59 6.61 17.00
N ILE A 165 17.12 5.61 17.71
CA ILE A 165 17.67 4.40 17.11
C ILE A 165 16.60 3.32 17.14
N ALA A 166 16.29 2.74 16.00
CA ALA A 166 15.39 1.60 15.89
C ALA A 166 16.14 0.36 15.43
N SER A 167 15.97 -0.74 16.14
CA SER A 167 16.57 -2.06 15.92
C SER A 167 15.63 -3.14 16.45
N LYS A 168 16.03 -4.42 16.38
CA LYS A 168 15.24 -5.52 16.98
C LYS A 168 15.10 -5.43 18.50
N THR A 169 16.00 -4.71 19.19
CA THR A 169 16.03 -4.63 20.67
C THR A 169 15.80 -3.22 21.22
N GLU A 170 15.80 -2.21 20.36
CA GLU A 170 15.61 -0.80 20.71
C GLU A 170 14.57 -0.22 19.77
N ASN A 171 13.45 0.28 20.30
CA ASN A 171 12.32 0.78 19.50
C ASN A 171 11.88 -0.19 18.37
N PRO A 172 11.57 -1.45 18.74
CA PRO A 172 11.38 -2.54 17.78
C PRO A 172 10.11 -2.43 16.96
N ASP A 173 9.13 -1.65 17.39
CA ASP A 173 7.92 -1.36 16.63
C ASP A 173 8.21 -0.50 15.40
N LEU A 174 9.05 0.53 15.55
CA LEU A 174 9.49 1.37 14.44
C LEU A 174 10.39 0.60 13.46
N PHE A 175 11.27 -0.24 13.99
CA PHE A 175 12.10 -1.13 13.16
C PHE A 175 11.25 -2.17 12.41
N TRP A 176 10.28 -2.78 13.09
CA TRP A 176 9.31 -3.70 12.49
C TRP A 176 8.48 -3.03 11.38
N ALA A 177 8.11 -1.76 11.55
CA ALA A 177 7.33 -1.03 10.56
C ALA A 177 8.13 -0.71 9.29
N MET A 178 9.46 -0.61 9.35
CA MET A 178 10.29 -0.16 8.22
C MET A 178 10.13 -1.03 6.96
N PRO A 179 10.31 -2.37 6.98
CA PRO A 179 10.13 -3.20 5.79
C PRO A 179 8.68 -3.20 5.30
N GLY A 180 8.44 -2.85 4.04
CA GLY A 180 7.12 -2.91 3.41
C GLY A 180 6.22 -1.68 3.64
N SER A 181 6.70 -0.68 4.38
CA SER A 181 5.99 0.61 4.51
C SER A 181 6.02 1.44 3.23
N GLY A 182 7.09 1.32 2.44
CA GLY A 182 7.36 2.21 1.32
C GLY A 182 7.22 3.68 1.71
N GLN A 183 6.50 4.43 0.87
CA GLN A 183 6.15 5.84 1.06
C GLN A 183 5.34 6.13 2.34
N GLY A 184 4.69 5.12 2.92
CA GLY A 184 3.85 5.28 4.11
C GLY A 184 4.64 5.48 5.40
N PHE A 185 5.94 5.19 5.42
CA PHE A 185 6.77 5.24 6.63
C PHE A 185 6.73 6.63 7.26
N PHE A 186 6.48 6.69 8.58
CA PHE A 186 6.09 7.91 9.29
C PHE A 186 7.26 8.58 10.04
N ALA A 187 8.50 8.30 9.64
CA ALA A 187 9.72 8.93 10.15
C ALA A 187 10.76 9.11 9.02
N VAL A 188 11.74 9.99 9.21
CA VAL A 188 12.81 10.20 8.24
C VAL A 188 14.05 9.43 8.67
N ILE A 189 14.44 8.40 7.92
CA ILE A 189 15.71 7.71 8.14
C ILE A 189 16.85 8.70 7.87
N THR A 190 17.90 8.66 8.69
CA THR A 190 19.08 9.53 8.57
C THR A 190 20.40 8.76 8.58
N ARG A 191 20.45 7.56 9.17
CA ARG A 191 21.57 6.61 9.08
C ARG A 191 21.07 5.17 9.11
N ILE A 192 21.80 4.27 8.48
CA ILE A 192 21.48 2.85 8.38
C ILE A 192 22.76 2.06 8.66
N TRP A 193 22.68 1.05 9.52
CA TRP A 193 23.76 0.10 9.76
C TRP A 193 23.46 -1.19 9.02
N ILE A 194 24.29 -1.55 8.06
CA ILE A 194 24.11 -2.73 7.21
C ILE A 194 25.18 -3.79 7.48
N LYS A 195 24.75 -5.05 7.56
CA LYS A 195 25.64 -6.21 7.53
C LYS A 195 26.19 -6.40 6.13
N THR A 196 27.44 -6.82 6.03
CA THR A 196 28.07 -7.20 4.77
C THR A 196 28.65 -8.60 4.86
N ILE A 197 28.83 -9.27 3.72
CA ILE A 197 29.56 -10.55 3.61
C ILE A 197 30.79 -10.38 2.71
N PRO A 198 31.76 -11.31 2.70
CA PRO A 198 32.82 -11.28 1.69
C PRO A 198 32.22 -11.26 0.29
N ASN A 199 32.79 -10.45 -0.61
CA ASN A 199 32.38 -10.46 -2.00
C ASN A 199 32.86 -11.74 -2.69
N LYS A 200 32.16 -12.10 -3.75
CA LYS A 200 32.42 -13.26 -4.61
C LYS A 200 32.36 -12.80 -6.06
N ARG A 201 32.70 -13.68 -6.99
CA ARG A 201 32.68 -13.38 -8.43
C ARG A 201 31.25 -13.49 -8.95
N LEU A 202 30.87 -12.55 -9.83
CA LEU A 202 29.56 -12.57 -10.48
C LEU A 202 29.66 -13.31 -11.81
N PHE A 203 28.67 -14.15 -12.07
CA PHE A 203 28.53 -14.86 -13.33
C PHE A 203 27.10 -14.73 -13.83
N ASP A 204 26.90 -14.77 -15.14
CA ASP A 204 25.58 -14.84 -15.74
C ASP A 204 25.53 -15.82 -16.91
N VAL A 205 24.35 -16.38 -17.16
CA VAL A 205 24.02 -17.12 -18.37
C VAL A 205 22.68 -16.62 -18.87
N THR A 206 22.56 -16.41 -20.19
CA THR A 206 21.35 -15.86 -20.79
C THR A 206 20.98 -16.63 -22.04
N THR A 207 19.74 -17.09 -22.13
CA THR A 207 19.15 -17.65 -23.36
C THR A 207 17.97 -16.78 -23.76
N ILE A 208 17.90 -16.38 -25.04
CA ILE A 208 16.76 -15.67 -25.62
C ILE A 208 16.02 -16.63 -26.55
N VAL A 209 14.72 -16.81 -26.30
CA VAL A 209 13.85 -17.71 -27.05
C VAL A 209 12.75 -16.89 -27.74
N ASP A 210 12.47 -17.17 -29.00
CA ASP A 210 11.26 -16.64 -29.65
C ASP A 210 10.04 -17.37 -29.08
N SER A 211 9.31 -16.66 -28.23
CA SER A 211 8.18 -17.21 -27.50
C SER A 211 6.83 -16.94 -28.19
N THR A 212 6.84 -16.35 -29.39
CA THR A 212 5.63 -15.86 -30.07
C THR A 212 4.53 -16.92 -30.09
N ASP A 213 4.83 -18.15 -30.51
CA ASP A 213 3.83 -19.23 -30.62
C ASP A 213 3.88 -20.24 -29.46
N ILE A 214 4.83 -20.09 -28.54
CA ILE A 214 5.14 -21.11 -27.50
C ILE A 214 5.17 -20.53 -26.08
N PHE A 215 4.70 -19.30 -25.87
CA PHE A 215 4.80 -18.57 -24.60
C PHE A 215 4.35 -19.40 -23.39
N LYS A 216 3.15 -19.99 -23.44
CA LYS A 216 2.59 -20.74 -22.31
C LYS A 216 3.33 -22.06 -22.03
N PRO A 217 3.58 -22.94 -23.01
CA PRO A 217 4.44 -24.12 -22.80
C PRO A 217 5.83 -23.75 -22.25
N LEU A 218 6.45 -22.71 -22.81
CA LEU A 218 7.78 -22.24 -22.37
C LEU A 218 7.74 -21.73 -20.92
N LEU A 219 6.77 -20.89 -20.57
CA LEU A 219 6.58 -20.38 -19.22
C LEU A 219 6.40 -21.52 -18.21
N LYS A 220 5.59 -22.53 -18.54
CA LYS A 220 5.37 -23.70 -17.69
C LYS A 220 6.65 -24.51 -17.47
N TRP A 221 7.44 -24.69 -18.52
CA TRP A 221 8.75 -25.34 -18.39
C TRP A 221 9.69 -24.51 -17.51
N ILE A 222 9.81 -23.21 -17.74
CA ILE A 222 10.61 -22.29 -16.93
C ILE A 222 10.23 -22.39 -15.44
N LEU A 223 8.94 -22.25 -15.11
CA LEU A 223 8.44 -22.34 -13.73
C LEU A 223 8.67 -23.71 -13.08
N THR A 224 8.77 -24.76 -13.89
CA THR A 224 9.12 -26.11 -13.43
C THR A 224 10.61 -26.22 -13.16
N THR A 225 11.46 -25.76 -14.09
CA THR A 225 12.91 -25.76 -13.97
C THR A 225 13.39 -24.92 -12.79
N VAL A 226 12.74 -23.79 -12.50
CA VAL A 226 13.05 -22.93 -11.34
C VAL A 226 13.07 -23.69 -10.01
N LYS A 227 12.26 -24.75 -9.88
CA LYS A 227 12.20 -25.55 -8.65
C LYS A 227 13.49 -26.32 -8.36
N SER A 228 14.31 -26.61 -9.37
CA SER A 228 15.61 -27.27 -9.19
C SER A 228 16.76 -26.30 -8.99
N ILE A 229 16.54 -24.99 -9.16
CA ILE A 229 17.57 -23.97 -8.98
C ILE A 229 17.84 -23.78 -7.48
N PRO A 230 19.10 -23.86 -7.03
CA PRO A 230 19.47 -23.53 -5.65
C PRO A 230 19.02 -22.13 -5.25
N LYS A 231 18.53 -21.96 -4.02
CA LYS A 231 18.09 -20.65 -3.54
C LYS A 231 19.24 -19.67 -3.30
N TYR A 232 20.38 -20.18 -2.86
CA TYR A 232 21.53 -19.37 -2.46
C TYR A 232 22.53 -19.26 -3.61
N GLY A 233 23.02 -18.05 -3.86
CA GLY A 233 24.04 -17.77 -4.87
C GLY A 233 23.53 -17.80 -6.32
N ALA A 234 22.24 -18.03 -6.55
CA ALA A 234 21.63 -17.99 -7.88
C ALA A 234 20.32 -17.18 -7.85
N GLU A 235 20.18 -16.29 -8.83
CA GLU A 235 19.02 -15.44 -9.03
C GLU A 235 18.51 -15.62 -10.46
N PRO A 236 17.46 -16.43 -10.66
CA PRO A 236 16.78 -16.50 -11.94
C PRO A 236 15.97 -15.23 -12.20
N PHE A 237 16.12 -14.67 -13.40
CA PHE A 237 15.40 -13.49 -13.87
C PHE A 237 14.83 -13.77 -15.26
N PHE A 238 13.54 -13.50 -15.42
CA PHE A 238 12.83 -13.76 -16.66
C PHE A 238 12.20 -12.48 -17.17
N CYS A 239 12.35 -12.26 -18.47
CA CYS A 239 11.84 -11.06 -19.10
C CYS A 239 11.28 -11.35 -20.49
N THR A 240 10.18 -10.72 -20.84
CA THR A 240 9.62 -10.70 -22.18
C THR A 240 9.72 -9.30 -22.78
N PHE A 241 9.96 -9.24 -24.09
CA PHE A 241 10.05 -7.98 -24.84
C PHE A 241 9.81 -8.25 -26.32
N TYR A 242 9.52 -7.20 -27.09
CA TYR A 242 9.33 -7.35 -28.54
C TYR A 242 10.67 -7.46 -29.28
N ALA A 243 10.72 -8.30 -30.33
CA ALA A 243 11.92 -8.55 -31.13
C ALA A 243 12.48 -7.28 -31.83
N ASP A 244 11.61 -6.29 -32.09
CA ASP A 244 11.94 -5.01 -32.70
C ASP A 244 12.08 -3.87 -31.65
N LYS A 245 12.32 -4.22 -30.37
CA LYS A 245 12.55 -3.26 -29.27
C LYS A 245 13.70 -2.28 -29.57
N ASP A 246 14.76 -2.75 -30.24
CA ASP A 246 15.96 -1.95 -30.51
C ASP A 246 16.00 -1.38 -31.94
N ASP A 247 14.90 -1.48 -32.70
CA ASP A 247 14.81 -0.87 -34.04
C ASP A 247 14.93 0.66 -33.95
N PRO A 248 15.98 1.28 -34.53
CA PRO A 248 16.16 2.73 -34.47
C PRO A 248 15.12 3.49 -35.30
N GLU A 249 14.49 2.85 -36.28
CA GLU A 249 13.41 3.41 -37.11
C GLU A 249 12.01 2.98 -36.63
N GLY A 250 11.96 2.26 -35.50
CA GLY A 250 10.73 1.81 -34.87
C GLY A 250 9.96 2.97 -34.21
N GLY A 251 8.63 2.99 -34.37
CA GLY A 251 7.72 3.88 -33.63
C GLY A 251 7.59 3.45 -32.16
N GLU A 252 6.45 3.64 -31.50
CA GLU A 252 6.30 3.08 -30.13
C GLU A 252 5.65 1.70 -30.10
N GLU A 253 4.98 1.30 -31.16
CA GLU A 253 4.36 -0.01 -31.28
C GLU A 253 5.28 -0.97 -32.02
N SER A 254 5.29 -2.23 -31.59
CA SER A 254 5.96 -3.29 -32.34
C SER A 254 5.23 -3.53 -33.66
N LYS A 255 5.98 -3.52 -34.77
CA LYS A 255 5.50 -3.87 -36.12
C LYS A 255 5.51 -5.37 -36.32
N SER A 256 6.53 -6.05 -35.77
CA SER A 256 6.69 -7.50 -35.92
C SER A 256 5.71 -8.31 -35.08
N LYS A 257 5.30 -7.77 -33.92
CA LYS A 257 4.55 -8.47 -32.87
C LYS A 257 5.22 -9.77 -32.37
N ARG A 258 6.48 -10.03 -32.74
CA ARG A 258 7.24 -11.18 -32.25
C ARG A 258 7.71 -10.90 -30.82
N VAL A 259 7.46 -11.83 -29.91
CA VAL A 259 7.78 -11.68 -28.48
C VAL A 259 8.92 -12.62 -28.11
N PHE A 260 10.04 -12.03 -27.70
CA PHE A 260 11.19 -12.76 -27.16
C PHE A 260 11.06 -12.93 -25.65
N PHE A 261 11.53 -14.07 -25.16
CA PHE A 261 11.57 -14.43 -23.75
C PHE A 261 13.02 -14.70 -23.35
N VAL A 262 13.54 -13.87 -22.45
CA VAL A 262 14.84 -13.99 -21.81
C VAL A 262 14.75 -14.92 -20.62
N ILE A 263 15.62 -15.93 -20.62
CA ILE A 263 15.93 -16.78 -19.49
C ILE A 263 17.33 -16.37 -19.03
N ASN A 264 17.41 -15.55 -18.00
CA ASN A 264 18.66 -15.16 -17.37
C ASN A 264 18.79 -15.82 -16.00
N GLN A 265 20.01 -16.18 -15.64
CA GLN A 265 20.37 -16.45 -14.26
C GLN A 265 21.66 -15.74 -13.92
N THR A 266 21.61 -14.89 -12.90
CA THR A 266 22.79 -14.28 -12.30
C THR A 266 23.24 -15.13 -11.11
N MET A 267 24.54 -15.31 -10.93
CA MET A 267 25.12 -16.14 -9.88
C MET A 267 26.24 -15.41 -9.17
N LEU A 268 26.36 -15.71 -7.88
CA LEU A 268 27.47 -15.30 -7.05
C LEU A 268 28.23 -16.54 -6.57
N ALA A 269 29.44 -16.73 -7.07
CA ALA A 269 30.22 -17.95 -6.89
C ALA A 269 31.71 -17.66 -6.65
N ASP A 270 32.42 -18.59 -6.01
CA ASP A 270 33.87 -18.53 -5.76
C ASP A 270 34.67 -18.92 -7.02
N SER A 271 34.06 -19.71 -7.91
CA SER A 271 34.72 -20.21 -9.12
C SER A 271 33.75 -20.46 -10.27
N LEU A 272 34.29 -20.59 -11.48
CA LEU A 272 33.53 -20.97 -12.66
C LEU A 272 32.88 -22.37 -12.51
N GLU A 273 33.52 -23.31 -11.81
CA GLU A 273 32.96 -24.65 -11.61
C GLU A 273 31.74 -24.63 -10.69
N GLU A 274 31.76 -23.82 -9.62
CA GLU A 274 30.57 -23.59 -8.80
C GLU A 274 29.47 -22.90 -9.62
N ALA A 275 29.81 -21.90 -10.43
CA ALA A 275 28.86 -21.24 -11.32
C ALA A 275 28.23 -22.21 -12.34
N LYS A 276 28.99 -23.15 -12.91
CA LYS A 276 28.45 -24.22 -13.78
C LYS A 276 27.44 -25.11 -13.07
N VAL A 277 27.71 -25.47 -11.81
CA VAL A 277 26.77 -26.26 -11.00
C VAL A 277 25.48 -25.48 -10.77
N LEU A 278 25.57 -24.21 -10.39
CA LEU A 278 24.41 -23.33 -10.19
C LEU A 278 23.60 -23.13 -11.49
N ALA A 279 24.26 -23.04 -12.64
CA ALA A 279 23.64 -22.89 -13.96
C ALA A 279 23.11 -24.21 -14.56
N SER A 280 23.47 -25.37 -13.99
CA SER A 280 23.15 -26.68 -14.56
C SER A 280 21.66 -26.96 -14.85
N PRO A 281 20.67 -26.37 -14.14
CA PRO A 281 19.26 -26.49 -14.52
C PRO A 281 18.95 -25.96 -15.93
N TRP A 282 19.78 -25.07 -16.47
CA TRP A 282 19.64 -24.49 -17.80
C TRP A 282 20.56 -25.12 -18.84
N ALA A 283 21.36 -26.15 -18.48
CA ALA A 283 22.33 -26.76 -19.38
C ALA A 283 21.69 -27.49 -20.56
N THR A 284 20.43 -27.92 -20.43
CA THR A 284 19.68 -28.55 -21.51
C THR A 284 18.33 -27.88 -21.65
N ILE A 285 18.10 -27.28 -22.81
CA ILE A 285 16.79 -26.80 -23.23
C ILE A 285 16.10 -27.97 -23.94
N PRO A 286 14.83 -28.30 -23.62
CA PRO A 286 14.09 -29.34 -24.32
C PRO A 286 14.07 -29.13 -25.84
N ASP A 287 14.20 -30.21 -26.62
CA ASP A 287 14.23 -30.19 -28.08
C ASP A 287 13.05 -29.42 -28.71
N GLU A 288 11.88 -29.45 -28.05
CA GLU A 288 10.69 -28.72 -28.50
C GLU A 288 10.86 -27.19 -28.49
N PHE A 289 11.74 -26.67 -27.64
CA PHE A 289 12.08 -25.24 -27.54
C PHE A 289 13.40 -24.88 -28.22
N GLU A 290 14.30 -25.85 -28.45
CA GLU A 290 15.63 -25.61 -29.03
C GLU A 290 15.55 -24.89 -30.39
N ARG A 291 14.61 -25.30 -31.25
CA ARG A 291 14.38 -24.65 -32.56
C ARG A 291 13.90 -23.19 -32.48
N HIS A 292 13.45 -22.74 -31.31
CA HIS A 292 12.99 -21.37 -31.06
C HIS A 292 14.07 -20.52 -30.38
N VAL A 293 15.21 -21.10 -29.99
CA VAL A 293 16.33 -20.35 -29.40
C VAL A 293 16.91 -19.41 -30.45
N ILE A 294 16.90 -18.11 -30.13
CA ILE A 294 17.51 -17.07 -30.96
C ILE A 294 19.00 -16.98 -30.68
N THR A 295 19.38 -16.97 -29.40
CA THR A 295 20.78 -16.90 -28.98
C THR A 295 20.94 -17.37 -27.55
N THR A 296 22.14 -17.88 -27.24
CA THR A 296 22.58 -18.18 -25.89
C THR A 296 23.92 -17.49 -25.65
N VAL A 297 23.93 -16.56 -24.69
CA VAL A 297 25.17 -16.03 -24.13
C VAL A 297 25.67 -17.07 -23.13
N PRO A 298 26.84 -17.69 -23.39
CA PRO A 298 27.36 -18.74 -22.51
C PRO A 298 27.67 -18.19 -21.13
N LEU A 299 27.78 -19.10 -20.15
CA LEU A 299 28.16 -18.75 -18.78
C LEU A 299 29.45 -17.92 -18.78
N THR A 300 29.32 -16.66 -18.35
CA THR A 300 30.39 -15.67 -18.42
C THR A 300 30.57 -15.03 -17.05
N GLU A 301 31.81 -14.81 -16.64
CA GLU A 301 32.10 -13.96 -15.48
C GLU A 301 31.89 -12.51 -15.87
N ARG A 302 31.21 -11.75 -15.02
CA ARG A 302 30.92 -10.33 -15.22
C ARG A 302 31.46 -9.52 -14.07
N ASP A 303 31.95 -8.33 -14.38
CA ASP A 303 32.00 -7.29 -13.36
C ASP A 303 30.63 -6.60 -13.21
N ARG A 304 30.52 -5.73 -12.20
CA ARG A 304 29.26 -5.03 -11.91
C ARG A 304 28.91 -4.01 -12.99
N GLU A 305 29.92 -3.36 -13.58
CA GLU A 305 29.76 -2.30 -14.55
C GLU A 305 29.14 -2.85 -15.84
N GLU A 306 29.66 -3.99 -16.32
CA GLU A 306 29.13 -4.68 -17.51
C GLU A 306 27.65 -5.04 -17.36
N LEU A 307 27.23 -5.52 -16.18
CA LEU A 307 25.83 -5.85 -15.91
C LEU A 307 24.94 -4.61 -15.89
N TRP A 308 25.43 -3.48 -15.39
CA TRP A 308 24.69 -2.23 -15.43
C TRP A 308 24.57 -1.68 -16.84
N GLU A 309 25.63 -1.72 -17.64
CA GLU A 309 25.56 -1.31 -19.05
C GLU A 309 24.53 -2.16 -19.81
N LEU A 310 24.52 -3.48 -19.60
CA LEU A 310 23.52 -4.38 -20.19
C LEU A 310 22.09 -3.99 -19.75
N GLN A 311 21.90 -3.71 -18.45
CA GLN A 311 20.60 -3.30 -17.93
C GLN A 311 20.15 -1.94 -18.48
N GLU A 312 21.03 -0.94 -18.51
CA GLU A 312 20.72 0.41 -18.97
C GLU A 312 20.44 0.45 -20.48
N ASN A 313 21.15 -0.37 -21.26
CA ASN A 313 20.84 -0.55 -22.68
C ASN A 313 19.45 -1.19 -22.87
N PHE A 314 19.09 -2.17 -22.02
CA PHE A 314 17.80 -2.84 -22.10
C PHE A 314 16.63 -1.96 -21.59
N GLN A 315 16.87 -1.16 -20.56
CA GLN A 315 15.89 -0.28 -19.90
C GLN A 315 16.46 1.14 -19.76
N PRO A 316 16.49 1.90 -20.86
CA PRO A 316 17.11 3.23 -20.87
C PRO A 316 16.33 4.25 -20.04
N SER A 317 17.04 5.18 -19.42
CA SER A 317 16.41 6.29 -18.69
C SER A 317 17.14 7.60 -18.93
N GLY A 318 16.48 8.72 -18.66
CA GLY A 318 17.07 10.07 -18.77
C GLY A 318 17.11 10.68 -20.18
N ASN A 319 16.62 10.00 -21.22
CA ASN A 319 16.61 10.47 -22.62
C ASN A 319 15.18 10.67 -23.15
N GLY A 320 14.29 11.17 -22.29
CA GLY A 320 12.86 11.41 -22.58
C GLY A 320 11.97 10.19 -22.37
N GLU A 321 12.52 9.08 -21.88
CA GLU A 321 11.71 7.91 -21.53
C GLU A 321 10.75 8.21 -20.36
N ARG A 322 9.52 7.78 -20.56
CA ARG A 322 8.40 7.84 -19.62
C ARG A 322 8.12 6.42 -19.16
N TRP A 323 8.01 6.25 -17.85
CA TRP A 323 7.90 4.94 -17.21
C TRP A 323 6.66 4.85 -16.32
N ASN A 324 6.06 3.67 -16.25
CA ASN A 324 5.10 3.29 -15.21
C ASN A 324 5.15 1.78 -14.97
N VAL A 325 4.84 1.37 -13.75
CA VAL A 325 4.93 -0.02 -13.29
C VAL A 325 3.72 -0.34 -12.41
N ASP A 326 3.23 -1.57 -12.55
CA ASP A 326 2.39 -2.24 -11.56
C ASP A 326 2.90 -3.68 -11.45
N SER A 327 2.64 -4.32 -10.32
CA SER A 327 3.11 -5.68 -10.05
C SER A 327 2.11 -6.49 -9.25
N ILE A 328 2.28 -7.80 -9.28
CA ILE A 328 1.65 -8.70 -8.32
C ILE A 328 2.72 -9.50 -7.59
N LEU A 329 2.45 -9.74 -6.32
CA LEU A 329 3.04 -10.82 -5.57
C LEU A 329 2.13 -12.03 -5.80
N ALA A 330 2.64 -13.04 -6.50
CA ALA A 330 1.87 -14.22 -6.85
C ALA A 330 1.58 -15.05 -5.58
N ASN A 331 0.31 -15.37 -5.39
CA ASN A 331 -0.15 -16.21 -4.28
C ASN A 331 0.45 -17.63 -4.45
N PRO A 332 1.14 -18.16 -3.44
CA PRO A 332 1.71 -19.51 -3.51
C PRO A 332 0.70 -20.63 -3.82
N GLU A 333 -0.55 -20.45 -3.39
CA GLU A 333 -1.62 -21.45 -3.45
C GLU A 333 -2.43 -21.39 -4.76
N VAL A 334 -2.29 -20.32 -5.54
CA VAL A 334 -3.05 -20.10 -6.77
C VAL A 334 -2.09 -20.01 -7.95
N SER A 335 -2.38 -20.74 -9.03
CA SER A 335 -1.62 -20.66 -10.27
C SER A 335 -2.59 -20.62 -11.43
N ASP A 336 -2.56 -19.54 -12.19
CA ASP A 336 -3.32 -19.38 -13.43
C ASP A 336 -2.47 -18.58 -14.41
N ASP A 337 -1.91 -19.29 -15.39
CA ASP A 337 -1.03 -18.71 -16.40
C ASP A 337 -1.81 -17.74 -17.32
N GLU A 338 -3.12 -17.95 -17.50
CA GLU A 338 -3.99 -17.05 -18.29
C GLU A 338 -4.12 -15.68 -17.63
N ALA A 339 -4.20 -15.64 -16.30
CA ALA A 339 -4.35 -14.41 -15.54
C ALA A 339 -3.12 -13.49 -15.66
N ILE A 340 -1.92 -14.08 -15.77
CA ILE A 340 -0.64 -13.33 -15.82
C ILE A 340 -0.14 -13.10 -17.24
N THR A 341 -0.68 -13.82 -18.24
CA THR A 341 -0.28 -13.68 -19.65
C THR A 341 -0.35 -12.23 -20.14
N PRO A 342 -1.40 -11.44 -19.88
CA PRO A 342 -1.45 -10.04 -20.34
C PRO A 342 -0.33 -9.17 -19.77
N ALA A 343 0.11 -9.41 -18.53
CA ALA A 343 1.17 -8.64 -17.90
C ALA A 343 2.56 -8.98 -18.45
N LEU A 344 2.74 -10.21 -18.96
CA LEU A 344 4.01 -10.69 -19.48
C LEU A 344 4.10 -10.58 -21.00
N TYR A 345 3.05 -10.92 -21.76
CA TYR A 345 3.16 -11.12 -23.20
C TYR A 345 2.53 -9.98 -24.03
N ASP A 346 1.39 -9.42 -23.62
CA ASP A 346 0.59 -8.47 -24.42
C ASP A 346 1.04 -7.00 -24.29
N LEU A 347 2.34 -6.74 -24.39
CA LEU A 347 2.94 -5.44 -24.03
C LEU A 347 2.40 -4.25 -24.87
N PRO A 348 2.13 -3.09 -24.27
CA PRO A 348 1.46 -1.96 -24.95
C PRO A 348 2.38 -1.10 -25.83
N SER A 349 3.69 -1.33 -25.72
CA SER A 349 4.76 -0.61 -26.42
C SER A 349 5.91 -1.56 -26.66
N ARG A 350 6.64 -1.37 -27.76
CA ARG A 350 7.86 -2.13 -28.07
C ARG A 350 8.98 -1.91 -27.06
N LEU A 351 8.95 -0.77 -26.36
CA LEU A 351 9.96 -0.40 -25.37
C LEU A 351 9.70 -1.05 -24.01
N SER A 352 8.46 -1.46 -23.75
CA SER A 352 8.03 -2.09 -22.50
C SER A 352 8.57 -3.52 -22.37
N SER A 353 8.58 -4.03 -21.14
CA SER A 353 8.97 -5.40 -20.83
C SER A 353 8.09 -6.02 -19.75
N GLY A 354 7.79 -7.31 -19.90
CA GLY A 354 7.17 -8.12 -18.84
C GLY A 354 8.25 -8.80 -18.02
N ILE A 355 8.13 -8.78 -16.70
CA ILE A 355 9.14 -9.27 -15.76
C ILE A 355 8.53 -10.37 -14.88
N LEU A 356 9.26 -11.46 -14.71
CA LEU A 356 8.94 -12.54 -13.79
C LEU A 356 10.19 -12.88 -12.97
N CYS A 357 10.13 -12.65 -11.66
CA CYS A 357 11.21 -13.01 -10.74
C CYS A 357 10.67 -14.03 -9.72
N PRO A 358 11.15 -15.28 -9.72
CA PRO A 358 10.86 -16.21 -8.64
C PRO A 358 11.47 -15.73 -7.32
N LEU A 359 10.65 -15.65 -6.28
CA LEU A 359 11.08 -15.17 -4.97
C LEU A 359 11.08 -16.26 -3.90
N ASP A 360 10.08 -17.16 -3.90
CA ASP A 360 9.88 -18.18 -2.86
C ASP A 360 10.06 -17.64 -1.42
N TYR A 361 9.56 -16.43 -1.17
CA TYR A 361 9.73 -15.70 0.08
C TYR A 361 8.44 -15.70 0.91
N TYR A 362 8.54 -16.18 2.16
CA TYR A 362 7.39 -16.32 3.07
C TYR A 362 7.73 -15.58 4.37
N PRO A 363 7.33 -14.30 4.51
CA PRO A 363 7.72 -13.49 5.66
C PRO A 363 7.04 -13.96 6.95
N ASN A 364 7.77 -13.81 8.05
CA ASN A 364 7.19 -13.90 9.39
C ASN A 364 6.71 -12.51 9.84
N GLU A 365 5.39 -12.36 10.01
CA GLU A 365 4.77 -11.09 10.40
C GLU A 365 5.20 -10.61 11.80
N SER A 366 5.73 -11.47 12.68
CA SER A 366 6.27 -11.00 13.96
C SER A 366 7.46 -10.06 13.79
N ASP A 367 8.19 -10.20 12.68
CA ASP A 367 9.51 -9.59 12.50
C ASP A 367 9.47 -8.33 11.63
N GLN A 368 8.42 -8.17 10.81
CA GLN A 368 8.33 -7.08 9.82
C GLN A 368 6.88 -6.80 9.37
N ALA A 369 6.64 -5.58 8.84
CA ALA A 369 5.37 -5.21 8.21
C ALA A 369 5.21 -5.75 6.78
N LEU A 370 6.30 -6.05 6.07
CA LEU A 370 6.30 -6.81 4.81
C LEU A 370 5.86 -8.25 5.10
N SER A 371 4.55 -8.49 5.03
CA SER A 371 3.94 -9.73 5.55
C SER A 371 3.22 -10.58 4.50
N LEU A 372 3.19 -10.14 3.24
CA LEU A 372 2.58 -10.92 2.16
C LEU A 372 3.53 -12.03 1.68
N PRO A 373 3.05 -13.27 1.50
CA PRO A 373 3.85 -14.35 0.92
C PRO A 373 4.04 -14.14 -0.58
N GLN A 374 5.24 -14.44 -1.08
CA GLN A 374 5.65 -14.08 -2.44
C GLN A 374 6.29 -15.29 -3.12
N LYS A 375 5.50 -16.01 -3.92
CA LYS A 375 6.04 -17.09 -4.75
C LYS A 375 6.89 -16.51 -5.89
N SER A 376 6.32 -15.54 -6.58
CA SER A 376 7.00 -14.78 -7.64
C SER A 376 6.55 -13.33 -7.61
N TYR A 377 7.42 -12.45 -8.08
CA TYR A 377 7.12 -11.08 -8.47
C TYR A 377 6.85 -11.06 -9.97
N ILE A 378 5.68 -10.55 -10.37
CA ILE A 378 5.30 -10.40 -11.78
C ILE A 378 4.97 -8.94 -12.03
N SER A 379 5.68 -8.32 -12.98
CA SER A 379 5.62 -6.88 -13.22
C SER A 379 5.61 -6.55 -14.70
N SER A 380 4.94 -5.46 -15.07
CA SER A 380 5.04 -4.88 -16.41
C SER A 380 5.76 -3.55 -16.26
N MET A 381 6.97 -3.47 -16.80
CA MET A 381 7.73 -2.23 -16.89
C MET A 381 7.37 -1.55 -18.19
N LEU A 382 6.45 -0.60 -18.12
CA LEU A 382 5.99 0.15 -19.29
C LEU A 382 6.96 1.28 -19.61
N CYS A 383 7.34 1.38 -20.88
CA CYS A 383 8.19 2.44 -21.39
C CYS A 383 7.60 3.03 -22.67
N TRP A 384 7.60 4.36 -22.75
CA TRP A 384 7.19 5.13 -23.92
C TRP A 384 7.88 6.50 -23.91
N LYS A 385 7.72 7.30 -24.96
CA LYS A 385 8.29 8.65 -25.05
C LYS A 385 7.21 9.70 -25.26
N ASP A 386 6.17 9.40 -26.03
CA ASP A 386 5.09 10.30 -26.37
C ASP A 386 4.16 10.57 -25.16
N PRO A 387 4.14 11.79 -24.59
CA PRO A 387 3.28 12.12 -23.47
C PRO A 387 1.78 11.94 -23.75
N GLU A 388 1.33 11.98 -25.01
CA GLU A 388 -0.07 11.78 -25.37
C GLU A 388 -0.56 10.36 -25.05
N ARG A 389 0.35 9.40 -24.88
CA ARG A 389 0.04 8.00 -24.54
C ARG A 389 -0.09 7.73 -23.05
N ASP A 390 0.20 8.69 -22.17
CA ASP A 390 0.15 8.51 -20.71
C ASP A 390 -1.16 7.86 -20.24
N VAL A 391 -2.31 8.36 -20.72
CA VAL A 391 -3.64 7.86 -20.35
C VAL A 391 -3.88 6.45 -20.87
N PHE A 392 -3.40 6.15 -22.08
CA PHE A 392 -3.49 4.81 -22.67
C PHE A 392 -2.67 3.80 -21.86
N MET A 393 -1.44 4.16 -21.50
CA MET A 393 -0.54 3.29 -20.73
C MET A 393 -1.12 2.98 -19.34
N ASP A 394 -1.62 3.98 -18.63
CA ASP A 394 -2.27 3.76 -17.32
C ASP A 394 -3.50 2.86 -17.44
N LYS A 395 -4.31 3.04 -18.49
CA LYS A 395 -5.48 2.19 -18.74
C LYS A 395 -5.08 0.75 -19.06
N TRP A 396 -4.06 0.55 -19.90
CA TRP A 396 -3.56 -0.78 -20.20
C TRP A 396 -3.07 -1.48 -18.93
N LEU A 397 -2.31 -0.76 -18.10
CA LEU A 397 -1.75 -1.31 -16.86
C LEU A 397 -2.85 -1.74 -15.89
N ARG A 398 -3.86 -0.90 -15.66
CA ARG A 398 -5.04 -1.29 -14.85
C ARG A 398 -5.71 -2.55 -15.38
N ASN A 399 -5.98 -2.62 -16.67
CA ASN A 399 -6.68 -3.77 -17.27
C ASN A 399 -5.87 -5.07 -17.16
N ALA A 400 -4.55 -5.02 -17.37
CA ALA A 400 -3.68 -6.18 -17.23
C ALA A 400 -3.65 -6.68 -15.77
N TYR A 401 -3.58 -5.75 -14.81
CA TYR A 401 -3.45 -6.08 -13.39
C TYR A 401 -4.76 -6.33 -12.65
N GLU A 402 -5.91 -5.93 -13.22
CA GLU A 402 -7.23 -6.41 -12.80
C GLU A 402 -7.35 -7.92 -13.04
N LYS A 403 -6.87 -8.41 -14.20
CA LYS A 403 -6.85 -9.85 -14.51
C LYS A 403 -5.82 -10.60 -13.65
N ALA A 404 -4.59 -10.10 -13.59
CA ALA A 404 -3.53 -10.71 -12.78
C ALA A 404 -3.88 -10.71 -11.28
N GLY A 405 -4.78 -9.83 -10.84
CA GLY A 405 -5.33 -9.80 -9.48
C GLY A 405 -5.94 -11.14 -9.03
N ALA A 406 -6.42 -11.98 -9.95
CA ALA A 406 -6.99 -13.30 -9.63
C ALA A 406 -5.98 -14.26 -8.97
N VAL A 407 -4.67 -14.07 -9.21
CA VAL A 407 -3.59 -14.90 -8.64
C VAL A 407 -2.71 -14.11 -7.66
N SER A 408 -3.11 -12.90 -7.29
CA SER A 408 -2.33 -11.98 -6.48
C SER A 408 -2.68 -12.08 -5.00
N CYS A 409 -1.68 -12.00 -4.12
CA CYS A 409 -1.88 -11.70 -2.69
C CYS A 409 -1.67 -10.21 -2.36
N GLY A 410 -1.21 -9.42 -3.32
CA GLY A 410 -0.93 -7.99 -3.20
C GLY A 410 0.11 -7.50 -4.21
N VAL A 411 0.73 -6.36 -3.93
CA VAL A 411 1.73 -5.70 -4.78
C VAL A 411 3.02 -5.43 -4.01
N TYR A 412 4.13 -5.36 -4.72
CA TYR A 412 5.38 -4.92 -4.12
C TYR A 412 5.28 -3.44 -3.72
N ALA A 413 5.71 -3.09 -2.52
CA ALA A 413 5.50 -1.76 -1.96
C ALA A 413 6.16 -0.62 -2.77
N ALA A 414 7.21 -0.91 -3.55
CA ALA A 414 7.84 0.08 -4.45
C ALA A 414 6.98 0.40 -5.68
N ASP A 415 6.09 -0.51 -6.06
CA ASP A 415 5.24 -0.39 -7.25
C ASP A 415 3.80 0.05 -6.87
N PHE A 416 3.51 0.16 -5.58
CA PHE A 416 2.19 0.53 -5.10
C PHE A 416 1.81 1.94 -5.56
N ASN A 417 0.75 2.02 -6.37
CA ASN A 417 0.17 3.27 -6.83
C ASN A 417 -1.33 3.28 -6.61
N ALA A 418 -1.78 3.97 -5.55
CA ALA A 418 -3.19 4.11 -5.21
C ALA A 418 -4.02 4.81 -6.31
N ASN A 419 -3.40 5.60 -7.20
CA ASN A 419 -4.08 6.23 -8.34
C ASN A 419 -4.30 5.24 -9.50
N ASN A 420 -3.53 4.15 -9.54
CA ASN A 420 -3.66 3.11 -10.54
C ASN A 420 -4.58 1.98 -10.05
N ARG A 421 -4.18 1.30 -8.97
CA ARG A 421 -4.88 0.13 -8.43
C ARG A 421 -4.72 0.07 -6.92
N MET A 422 -5.83 0.11 -6.19
CA MET A 422 -5.83 -0.10 -4.75
C MET A 422 -5.76 -1.60 -4.45
N THR A 423 -4.67 -2.03 -3.82
CA THR A 423 -4.44 -3.43 -3.44
C THR A 423 -3.59 -3.52 -2.17
N LYS A 424 -3.38 -4.72 -1.65
CA LYS A 424 -2.64 -4.96 -0.40
C LYS A 424 -1.13 -4.83 -0.63
N VAL A 425 -0.44 -4.15 0.28
CA VAL A 425 1.03 -4.17 0.42
C VAL A 425 1.50 -4.97 1.64
N MET A 426 0.57 -5.27 2.55
CA MET A 426 0.75 -6.06 3.77
C MET A 426 -0.56 -6.78 4.12
N THR A 427 -0.49 -7.81 4.96
CA THR A 427 -1.65 -8.51 5.52
C THR A 427 -2.53 -7.58 6.35
N ASP A 428 -3.80 -7.94 6.54
CA ASP A 428 -4.74 -7.10 7.29
C ASP A 428 -4.34 -6.95 8.77
N SER A 429 -3.73 -7.99 9.36
CA SER A 429 -3.19 -7.96 10.72
C SER A 429 -1.95 -7.06 10.83
N ALA A 430 -1.03 -7.14 9.86
CA ALA A 430 0.12 -6.24 9.79
C ALA A 430 -0.34 -4.79 9.61
N LEU A 431 -1.30 -4.52 8.72
CA LEU A 431 -1.86 -3.18 8.54
C LEU A 431 -2.44 -2.61 9.83
N LYS A 432 -3.21 -3.41 10.58
CA LYS A 432 -3.73 -3.01 11.90
C LYS A 432 -2.62 -2.71 12.90
N LYS A 433 -1.53 -3.49 12.93
CA LYS A 433 -0.37 -3.21 13.79
C LYS A 433 0.33 -1.94 13.34
N TRP A 434 0.56 -1.78 12.05
CA TRP A 434 1.21 -0.62 11.45
C TRP A 434 0.47 0.69 11.74
N LEU A 435 -0.85 0.72 11.55
CA LEU A 435 -1.69 1.88 11.87
C LEU A 435 -1.62 2.24 13.37
N ARG A 436 -1.63 1.23 14.26
CA ARG A 436 -1.48 1.46 15.71
C ARG A 436 -0.11 2.02 16.10
N ILE A 437 0.95 1.68 15.37
CA ILE A 437 2.28 2.26 15.63
C ILE A 437 2.29 3.71 15.16
N ARG A 438 1.73 3.98 13.96
CA ARG A 438 1.62 5.31 13.38
C ARG A 438 0.77 6.29 14.20
N GLU A 439 -0.29 5.81 14.86
CA GLU A 439 -1.18 6.65 15.68
C GLU A 439 -0.55 7.14 16.99
N LYS A 440 0.52 6.49 17.46
CA LYS A 440 1.17 6.87 18.71
C LYS A 440 2.18 7.99 18.48
N PRO A 441 2.17 9.08 19.27
CA PRO A 441 3.34 9.93 19.38
C PRO A 441 4.48 9.06 19.90
N TYR A 442 5.62 9.09 19.23
CA TYR A 442 6.78 8.31 19.64
C TYR A 442 7.36 8.91 20.92
N VAL A 443 7.64 8.07 21.92
CA VAL A 443 8.23 8.49 23.20
C VAL A 443 9.49 7.63 23.46
N PRO A 444 10.70 8.22 23.48
CA PRO A 444 11.93 7.46 23.68
C PRO A 444 11.98 6.85 25.09
N GLY A 445 12.32 5.56 25.18
CA GLY A 445 12.67 4.91 26.46
C GLY A 445 11.57 4.10 27.18
N GLU A 446 10.39 3.87 26.58
CA GLU A 446 9.47 2.82 27.07
C GLU A 446 9.99 1.42 26.67
N GLN A 447 11.09 0.97 27.30
CA GLN A 447 11.51 -0.43 27.26
C GLN A 447 10.85 -1.19 28.43
N GLU A 448 10.11 -2.24 28.07
CA GLU A 448 9.49 -3.28 28.91
C GLU A 448 8.17 -2.95 29.66
N ALA A 449 7.07 -3.43 29.09
CA ALA A 449 6.19 -4.44 29.72
C ALA A 449 5.02 -4.80 28.79
N ARG A 450 5.22 -5.63 27.75
CA ARG A 450 4.07 -6.16 26.96
C ARG A 450 4.24 -7.63 26.58
N SER A 451 3.85 -8.48 27.53
CA SER A 451 3.22 -9.80 27.32
C SER A 451 1.91 -9.63 26.51
N PRO A 452 1.37 -10.65 25.81
CA PRO A 452 0.36 -10.45 24.80
C PRO A 452 -0.95 -9.97 25.43
N CYS A 453 -1.60 -9.03 24.75
CA CYS A 453 -2.96 -8.60 25.04
C CYS A 453 -3.16 -8.02 26.46
N LYS A 454 -2.85 -6.72 26.61
CA LYS A 454 -3.70 -5.85 27.43
C LYS A 454 -4.42 -4.90 26.50
N THR A 455 -5.61 -5.33 26.09
CA THR A 455 -6.76 -4.46 25.88
C THR A 455 -6.69 -3.35 26.92
N VAL A 456 -6.84 -2.10 26.51
CA VAL A 456 -7.02 -0.99 27.46
C VAL A 456 -8.27 -1.34 28.27
N GLU A 457 -8.08 -1.85 29.49
CA GLU A 457 -9.13 -1.98 30.48
C GLU A 457 -9.55 -0.57 30.89
N MET A 458 -10.49 0.02 30.14
CA MET A 458 -11.52 0.79 30.82
C MET A 458 -12.50 -0.22 31.41
N ALA A 459 -12.23 -0.63 32.65
CA ALA A 459 -13.06 -1.55 33.40
C ALA A 459 -14.44 -0.92 33.72
N TYR A 460 -15.38 -1.01 32.78
CA TYR A 460 -16.80 -0.81 33.04
C TYR A 460 -17.49 -2.18 33.06
N SER A 461 -17.66 -2.74 34.27
CA SER A 461 -18.39 -4.00 34.45
C SER A 461 -19.90 -3.74 34.48
N ARG A 462 -20.64 -4.34 33.54
CA ARG A 462 -22.07 -4.64 33.73
C ARG A 462 -22.15 -5.96 34.49
N VAL A 463 -22.53 -5.87 35.76
CA VAL A 463 -22.96 -7.06 36.51
C VAL A 463 -24.45 -7.20 36.20
N ASN A 464 -24.79 -8.34 35.57
CA ASN A 464 -26.11 -8.94 35.53
C ASN A 464 -27.01 -8.66 34.30
N MET A 465 -27.41 -9.76 33.63
CA MET A 465 -28.46 -9.84 32.62
C MET A 465 -29.88 -9.78 33.22
N SER A 466 -30.04 -9.79 34.54
CA SER A 466 -31.31 -10.13 35.19
C SER A 466 -32.19 -8.97 35.69
N THR A 467 -32.15 -7.75 35.14
CA THR A 467 -33.08 -6.70 35.65
C THR A 467 -33.84 -5.81 34.66
N HIS A 468 -33.63 -5.75 33.33
CA HIS A 468 -34.41 -4.84 32.47
C HIS A 468 -34.63 -5.36 31.03
N ALA A 469 -35.74 -4.94 30.41
CA ALA A 469 -36.39 -5.52 29.24
C ALA A 469 -35.56 -5.53 27.94
N MET A 470 -35.69 -6.62 27.18
CA MET A 470 -35.28 -6.69 25.77
C MET A 470 -36.11 -5.66 24.98
N ILE A 471 -35.44 -4.71 24.31
CA ILE A 471 -36.13 -3.68 23.52
C ILE A 471 -36.46 -4.22 22.12
N GLN A 472 -35.58 -5.03 21.54
CA GLN A 472 -35.77 -5.53 20.18
C GLN A 472 -34.90 -6.76 19.88
N GLN A 473 -35.46 -7.72 19.15
CA GLN A 473 -34.70 -8.82 18.53
C GLN A 473 -34.74 -8.67 17.00
N ARG A 474 -33.58 -8.59 16.34
CA ARG A 474 -33.44 -8.57 14.87
C ARG A 474 -32.71 -9.83 14.41
N SER A 475 -32.64 -10.03 13.09
CA SER A 475 -31.94 -11.15 12.45
C SER A 475 -30.47 -11.25 12.88
N PHE A 476 -29.78 -10.12 13.11
CA PHE A 476 -28.34 -10.07 13.40
C PHE A 476 -27.98 -9.63 14.83
N LYS A 477 -28.81 -8.81 15.47
CA LYS A 477 -28.56 -8.25 16.81
C LYS A 477 -29.82 -8.30 17.68
N THR A 478 -29.62 -8.54 18.96
CA THR A 478 -30.59 -8.35 20.03
C THR A 478 -30.19 -7.12 20.85
N VAL A 479 -31.11 -6.18 21.05
CA VAL A 479 -30.88 -4.90 21.72
C VAL A 479 -31.55 -4.90 23.09
N TRP A 480 -30.75 -4.58 24.10
CA TRP A 480 -31.15 -4.57 25.51
C TRP A 480 -31.09 -3.15 26.07
N LEU A 481 -32.11 -2.75 26.86
CA LEU A 481 -32.03 -1.52 27.64
C LEU A 481 -31.15 -1.75 28.87
N GLY A 482 -30.34 -0.76 29.22
CA GLY A 482 -29.52 -0.80 30.42
C GLY A 482 -29.23 0.59 30.98
N TYR A 483 -28.41 0.60 32.01
CA TYR A 483 -27.87 1.80 32.63
C TYR A 483 -26.36 1.64 32.79
N TYR A 484 -25.60 2.73 32.63
CA TYR A 484 -24.19 2.75 32.98
C TYR A 484 -24.03 2.61 34.49
N THR A 485 -23.25 1.63 34.94
CA THR A 485 -23.08 1.31 36.37
C THR A 485 -21.91 2.05 37.02
N ARG A 486 -20.96 2.54 36.21
CA ARG A 486 -19.71 3.21 36.62
C ARG A 486 -19.28 4.22 35.55
N GLY A 487 -18.31 5.08 35.88
CA GLY A 487 -17.75 6.08 34.97
C GLY A 487 -18.54 7.40 34.94
N PRO A 488 -18.15 8.33 34.04
CA PRO A 488 -18.74 9.66 33.95
C PRO A 488 -20.25 9.68 33.69
N ARG A 489 -20.79 8.60 33.10
CA ARG A 489 -22.20 8.46 32.70
C ARG A 489 -23.02 7.60 33.65
N LYS A 490 -22.48 7.28 34.84
CA LYS A 490 -23.13 6.39 35.80
C LYS A 490 -24.57 6.87 36.09
N GLY A 491 -25.54 5.97 35.90
CA GLY A 491 -26.96 6.24 36.07
C GLY A 491 -27.70 6.68 34.81
N GLU A 492 -27.01 7.00 33.71
CA GLU A 492 -27.65 7.28 32.42
C GLU A 492 -28.10 5.99 31.72
N GLN A 493 -29.17 6.08 30.93
CA GLN A 493 -29.66 4.97 30.10
C GLN A 493 -28.71 4.68 28.91
N CYS A 494 -28.51 3.40 28.63
CA CYS A 494 -27.76 2.91 27.48
C CYS A 494 -28.51 1.78 26.77
N VAL A 495 -28.13 1.53 25.52
CA VAL A 495 -28.50 0.30 24.82
C VAL A 495 -27.28 -0.57 24.66
N SER A 496 -27.46 -1.87 24.90
CA SER A 496 -26.46 -2.89 24.67
C SER A 496 -26.92 -3.80 23.54
N LYS A 497 -26.17 -3.82 22.44
CA LYS A 497 -26.46 -4.61 21.25
C LYS A 497 -25.59 -5.85 21.29
N VAL A 498 -26.24 -7.00 21.45
CA VAL A 498 -25.63 -8.33 21.50
C VAL A 498 -25.91 -9.01 20.17
N PHE A 499 -24.90 -9.54 19.52
CA PHE A 499 -25.07 -10.21 18.23
C PHE A 499 -25.62 -11.62 18.41
N ASN A 500 -26.44 -12.11 17.48
CA ASN A 500 -26.96 -13.48 17.54
C ASN A 500 -25.83 -14.47 17.17
N THR A 501 -25.84 -15.66 17.78
CA THR A 501 -24.75 -16.65 17.71
C THR A 501 -24.37 -17.06 16.28
N GLY A 502 -23.07 -17.05 15.99
CA GLY A 502 -22.46 -17.30 14.67
C GLY A 502 -21.57 -16.15 14.17
N SER A 503 -21.96 -14.90 14.41
CA SER A 503 -21.21 -13.68 14.02
C SER A 503 -20.48 -12.98 15.18
N VAL A 504 -20.72 -13.43 16.41
CA VAL A 504 -20.24 -12.81 17.66
C VAL A 504 -18.78 -13.16 17.97
N PHE A 505 -18.24 -14.20 17.33
CA PHE A 505 -16.91 -14.76 17.63
C PHE A 505 -15.83 -14.39 16.61
N GLU A 506 -16.16 -13.63 15.56
CA GLU A 506 -15.18 -13.13 14.61
C GLU A 506 -14.76 -11.71 14.98
N ALA A 507 -13.56 -11.54 15.56
CA ALA A 507 -12.99 -10.23 15.88
C ALA A 507 -12.94 -9.25 14.68
N ALA A 508 -12.97 -9.79 13.45
CA ALA A 508 -13.08 -9.02 12.22
C ALA A 508 -14.39 -8.22 12.13
N TYR A 509 -15.50 -8.74 12.66
CA TYR A 509 -16.82 -8.12 12.51
C TYR A 509 -16.92 -6.79 13.26
N PHE A 510 -16.53 -6.77 14.54
CA PHE A 510 -16.48 -5.53 15.34
C PHE A 510 -15.46 -4.53 14.77
N SER A 511 -14.37 -5.01 14.16
CA SER A 511 -13.39 -4.14 13.49
C SER A 511 -14.03 -3.41 12.30
N THR A 512 -14.75 -4.14 11.44
CA THR A 512 -15.46 -3.56 10.28
C THR A 512 -16.53 -2.57 10.72
N GLU A 513 -17.27 -2.89 11.79
CA GLU A 513 -18.28 -2.00 12.33
C GLU A 513 -17.69 -0.70 12.90
N MET A 514 -16.60 -0.79 13.66
CA MET A 514 -15.90 0.39 14.17
C MET A 514 -15.32 1.26 13.04
N GLU A 515 -14.90 0.64 11.93
CA GLU A 515 -14.47 1.37 10.73
C GLU A 515 -15.63 2.09 10.04
N VAL A 516 -16.82 1.48 9.96
CA VAL A 516 -18.04 2.17 9.49
C VAL A 516 -18.36 3.38 10.37
N ILE A 517 -18.29 3.24 11.70
CA ILE A 517 -18.49 4.34 12.64
C ILE A 517 -17.46 5.45 12.42
N ARG A 518 -16.18 5.11 12.25
CA ARG A 518 -15.10 6.09 12.03
C ARG A 518 -15.30 6.89 10.75
N GLN A 519 -15.63 6.23 9.64
CA GLN A 519 -15.89 6.92 8.37
C GLN A 519 -17.18 7.75 8.43
N SER A 520 -18.21 7.24 9.11
CA SER A 520 -19.43 8.01 9.36
C SER A 520 -19.14 9.28 10.15
N GLN A 521 -18.26 9.21 11.15
CA GLN A 521 -17.81 10.37 11.92
C GLN A 521 -17.11 11.40 11.03
N HIS A 522 -16.19 10.98 10.16
CA HIS A 522 -15.53 11.87 9.20
C HIS A 522 -16.52 12.59 8.27
N ILE A 523 -17.51 11.86 7.74
CA ILE A 523 -18.56 12.42 6.88
C ILE A 523 -19.40 13.45 7.66
N ILE A 524 -19.79 13.12 8.89
CA ILE A 524 -20.58 13.98 9.77
C ILE A 524 -19.79 15.25 10.14
N ASP A 525 -18.50 15.12 10.43
CA ASP A 525 -17.63 16.27 10.72
C ASP A 525 -17.49 17.18 9.50
N ALA A 526 -17.31 16.61 8.30
CA ALA A 526 -17.28 17.37 7.07
C ALA A 526 -18.63 18.06 6.78
N TRP A 527 -19.75 17.39 7.04
CA TRP A 527 -21.09 17.97 6.91
C TRP A 527 -21.29 19.16 7.85
N ASN A 528 -20.94 18.99 9.12
CA ASN A 528 -21.02 20.03 10.14
C ASN A 528 -20.09 21.21 9.81
N ALA A 529 -18.88 20.94 9.32
CA ALA A 529 -17.93 21.96 8.89
C ALA A 529 -18.42 22.73 7.65
N ALA A 530 -19.10 22.06 6.72
CA ALA A 530 -19.70 22.68 5.54
C ALA A 530 -20.85 23.63 5.88
N ARG A 531 -21.38 23.57 7.12
CA ARG A 531 -22.50 24.39 7.62
C ARG A 531 -23.67 24.37 6.63
N VAL A 532 -24.05 23.19 6.17
CA VAL A 532 -25.19 23.01 5.26
C VAL A 532 -26.49 23.41 5.96
N ILE A 533 -26.56 23.18 7.28
CA ILE A 533 -27.61 23.65 8.18
C ILE A 533 -26.98 24.29 9.43
N ASN A 534 -27.75 25.06 10.18
CA ASN A 534 -27.30 25.72 11.42
C ASN A 534 -27.36 24.82 12.68
N MET A 535 -27.68 23.54 12.51
CA MET A 535 -27.73 22.53 13.59
C MET A 535 -26.62 21.49 13.38
N ARG A 536 -26.20 20.80 14.45
CA ARG A 536 -25.18 19.75 14.35
C ARG A 536 -25.81 18.38 14.17
N ILE A 537 -25.23 17.58 13.29
CA ILE A 537 -25.42 16.13 13.28
C ILE A 537 -24.36 15.52 14.20
N VAL A 538 -24.79 14.67 15.13
CA VAL A 538 -23.92 14.00 16.11
C VAL A 538 -24.00 12.50 15.86
N LEU A 539 -22.87 11.80 15.90
CA LEU A 539 -22.86 10.34 15.84
C LEU A 539 -22.92 9.76 17.25
N ASN A 540 -23.88 8.87 17.49
CA ASN A 540 -23.94 8.04 18.69
C ASN A 540 -22.82 7.02 18.62
N THR A 541 -21.65 7.38 19.13
CA THR A 541 -20.45 6.56 18.98
C THR A 541 -20.49 5.41 20.01
N PRO A 542 -20.58 4.16 19.57
CA PRO A 542 -20.65 3.02 20.47
C PRO A 542 -19.27 2.63 21.02
N GLN A 543 -19.27 1.93 22.15
CA GLN A 543 -18.11 1.27 22.72
C GLN A 543 -18.29 -0.25 22.64
N ILE A 544 -17.19 -0.98 22.45
CA ILE A 544 -17.20 -2.44 22.52
C ILE A 544 -16.87 -2.87 23.95
N TRP A 545 -17.79 -3.59 24.58
CA TRP A 545 -17.65 -4.14 25.91
C TRP A 545 -17.54 -5.67 25.81
N ALA A 546 -16.95 -6.30 26.83
CA ALA A 546 -16.90 -7.76 26.96
C ALA A 546 -17.54 -8.17 28.30
N TYR A 547 -18.43 -9.17 28.29
CA TYR A 547 -19.08 -9.66 29.50
C TYR A 547 -18.13 -10.55 30.34
N ALA A 548 -17.97 -10.20 31.61
CA ALA A 548 -16.92 -10.75 32.49
C ALA A 548 -17.02 -12.24 32.91
N PRO A 549 -18.09 -13.00 32.60
CA PRO A 549 -18.04 -14.48 32.69
C PRO A 549 -17.96 -15.19 31.33
N SER A 550 -18.53 -14.63 30.25
CA SER A 550 -18.67 -15.31 28.95
C SER A 550 -17.64 -14.87 27.91
N GLY A 551 -16.98 -13.73 28.11
CA GLY A 551 -16.09 -13.12 27.11
C GLY A 551 -16.84 -12.59 25.87
N GLU A 552 -18.17 -12.68 25.84
CA GLU A 552 -18.98 -12.22 24.73
C GLU A 552 -18.88 -10.71 24.57
N MET A 553 -18.62 -10.26 23.34
CA MET A 553 -18.53 -8.84 23.04
C MET A 553 -19.89 -8.26 22.66
N ASN A 554 -20.14 -7.02 23.09
CA ASN A 554 -21.36 -6.30 22.83
C ASN A 554 -21.07 -4.83 22.58
N GLN A 555 -21.91 -4.19 21.79
CA GLN A 555 -21.79 -2.79 21.43
C GLN A 555 -22.71 -1.97 22.36
N VAL A 556 -22.13 -1.04 23.12
CA VAL A 556 -22.86 -0.22 24.09
C VAL A 556 -22.81 1.24 23.68
N GLU A 557 -23.97 1.86 23.58
CA GLU A 557 -24.10 3.27 23.26
C GLU A 557 -25.21 3.92 24.09
N PRO A 558 -25.20 5.26 24.20
CA PRO A 558 -26.27 6.04 24.82
C PRO A 558 -27.65 5.71 24.26
N PHE A 559 -28.65 5.64 25.15
CA PHE A 559 -30.04 5.48 24.74
C PHE A 559 -30.58 6.78 24.10
N ILE A 560 -31.33 6.64 23.01
CA ILE A 560 -31.98 7.74 22.29
C ILE A 560 -33.51 7.58 22.49
N PRO A 561 -34.18 8.45 23.27
CA PRO A 561 -35.60 8.27 23.60
C PRO A 561 -36.57 8.34 22.42
N ASP A 562 -36.30 9.18 21.42
CA ASP A 562 -37.18 9.45 20.27
C ASP A 562 -36.65 8.83 18.96
N PHE A 563 -36.09 7.61 19.09
CA PHE A 563 -35.43 6.91 18.00
C PHE A 563 -36.37 6.62 16.81
N ARG A 564 -35.94 7.02 15.61
CA ARG A 564 -36.67 6.84 14.35
C ARG A 564 -35.73 6.61 13.16
N LYS A 565 -36.24 5.91 12.14
CA LYS A 565 -35.52 5.64 10.88
C LYS A 565 -35.84 6.70 9.84
N LEU A 566 -34.80 7.24 9.20
CA LEU A 566 -34.89 8.37 8.27
C LEU A 566 -34.49 8.00 6.84
N ASN A 567 -33.67 6.98 6.62
CA ASN A 567 -33.55 6.35 5.30
C ASN A 567 -33.14 4.87 5.33
N SER A 568 -32.99 4.24 4.15
CA SER A 568 -32.48 2.88 3.97
C SER A 568 -31.58 2.74 2.73
N ASN A 569 -30.92 1.59 2.56
CA ASN A 569 -30.10 1.28 1.38
C ASN A 569 -30.87 1.24 0.05
N THR A 570 -32.20 1.15 0.11
CA THR A 570 -33.05 1.19 -1.10
C THR A 570 -33.44 2.61 -1.50
N GLY A 571 -32.99 3.62 -0.77
CA GLY A 571 -33.38 5.01 -0.96
C GLY A 571 -34.75 5.37 -0.35
N TRP A 572 -35.34 4.50 0.48
CA TRP A 572 -36.57 4.82 1.21
C TRP A 572 -36.36 6.02 2.13
N ALA A 573 -37.39 6.87 2.26
CA ALA A 573 -37.48 7.98 3.20
C ALA A 573 -38.91 8.08 3.77
N PRO A 574 -39.12 8.67 4.96
CA PRO A 574 -40.46 9.04 5.41
C PRO A 574 -41.12 10.06 4.46
N VAL A 575 -42.45 10.20 4.55
CA VAL A 575 -43.28 11.07 3.68
C VAL A 575 -42.69 12.50 3.61
N PRO A 576 -42.73 13.18 2.44
CA PRO A 576 -42.23 14.56 2.31
C PRO A 576 -42.79 15.50 3.38
N GLY A 577 -41.91 16.30 4.01
CA GLY A 577 -42.29 17.27 5.04
C GLY A 577 -41.71 17.04 6.45
N ASP A 578 -40.94 15.96 6.67
CA ASP A 578 -40.13 15.80 7.90
C ASP A 578 -38.80 16.57 7.76
N PRO A 579 -38.57 17.65 8.55
CA PRO A 579 -37.36 18.46 8.42
C PRO A 579 -36.06 17.67 8.55
N TRP A 580 -36.01 16.66 9.42
CA TRP A 580 -34.81 15.83 9.57
C TRP A 580 -34.72 14.74 8.50
N GLY A 581 -35.85 14.27 7.97
CA GLY A 581 -35.86 13.41 6.78
C GLY A 581 -35.17 14.12 5.62
N ASP A 582 -35.48 15.40 5.42
CA ASP A 582 -34.88 16.19 4.36
C ASP A 582 -33.38 16.43 4.55
N VAL A 583 -32.97 16.70 5.81
CA VAL A 583 -31.57 16.86 6.19
C VAL A 583 -30.79 15.57 5.95
N VAL A 584 -31.34 14.41 6.35
CA VAL A 584 -30.68 13.12 6.22
C VAL A 584 -30.54 12.69 4.77
N GLN A 585 -31.53 12.96 3.92
CA GLN A 585 -31.41 12.74 2.48
C GLN A 585 -30.27 13.58 1.89
N ALA A 586 -30.17 14.85 2.29
CA ALA A 586 -29.06 15.71 1.88
C ALA A 586 -27.70 15.23 2.44
N LEU A 587 -27.64 14.71 3.67
CA LEU A 587 -26.43 14.14 4.27
C LEU A 587 -25.96 12.91 3.49
N SER A 588 -26.86 12.00 3.13
CA SER A 588 -26.53 10.85 2.28
C SER A 588 -26.01 11.29 0.90
N HIS A 589 -26.63 12.28 0.26
CA HIS A 589 -26.08 12.82 -1.00
C HIS A 589 -24.71 13.48 -0.78
N PHE A 590 -24.56 14.31 0.25
CA PHE A 590 -23.31 14.97 0.58
C PHE A 590 -22.18 13.96 0.78
N SER A 591 -22.44 12.85 1.46
CA SER A 591 -21.44 11.80 1.69
C SER A 591 -20.93 11.17 0.38
N TYR A 592 -21.78 11.10 -0.64
CA TYR A 592 -21.35 10.72 -1.99
C TYR A 592 -20.59 11.82 -2.69
N HIS A 593 -21.04 13.07 -2.60
CA HIS A 593 -20.31 14.17 -3.21
C HIS A 593 -18.92 14.38 -2.60
N ASN A 594 -18.76 14.21 -1.28
CA ASN A 594 -17.52 14.40 -0.54
C ASN A 594 -17.24 13.12 0.26
N PRO A 595 -16.31 12.26 -0.22
CA PRO A 595 -15.03 12.66 -0.82
C PRO A 595 -14.90 12.44 -2.35
N GLY A 596 -15.94 12.66 -3.16
CA GLY A 596 -15.81 12.65 -4.63
C GLY A 596 -16.37 11.41 -5.34
N GLY A 597 -17.50 10.89 -4.87
CA GLY A 597 -18.23 9.77 -5.48
C GLY A 597 -17.83 8.39 -4.98
N GLN A 598 -17.06 8.31 -3.89
CA GLN A 598 -16.45 7.07 -3.43
C GLN A 598 -17.34 6.23 -2.50
N MET A 599 -18.20 6.89 -1.70
CA MET A 599 -19.00 6.22 -0.68
C MET A 599 -20.28 6.97 -0.38
N LEU A 600 -21.29 6.31 0.17
CA LEU A 600 -22.57 6.90 0.52
C LEU A 600 -23.06 6.36 1.87
N LEU A 601 -23.34 7.28 2.79
CA LEU A 601 -23.94 7.01 4.08
C LEU A 601 -25.42 6.67 3.91
N PHE A 602 -25.88 5.56 4.49
CA PHE A 602 -27.27 5.11 4.42
C PHE A 602 -27.71 4.46 5.75
N ASP A 603 -28.95 3.97 5.79
CA ASP A 603 -29.60 3.36 6.95
C ASP A 603 -29.66 4.27 8.17
N ILE A 604 -29.73 5.57 7.91
CA ILE A 604 -29.65 6.60 8.92
C ILE A 604 -30.91 6.54 9.79
N GLN A 605 -30.67 6.36 11.08
CA GLN A 605 -31.66 6.28 12.15
C GLN A 605 -31.12 7.01 13.37
N GLY A 606 -32.00 7.56 14.21
CA GLY A 606 -31.58 8.47 15.26
C GLY A 606 -32.72 9.24 15.91
N GLY A 607 -32.39 10.26 16.67
CA GLY A 607 -33.36 11.08 17.41
C GLY A 607 -32.86 12.50 17.64
N THR A 608 -33.65 13.31 18.35
CA THR A 608 -33.30 14.69 18.67
C THR A 608 -32.16 14.75 19.69
N HIS A 609 -31.32 15.77 19.56
CA HIS A 609 -30.19 16.03 20.43
C HIS A 609 -30.15 17.52 20.81
N GLN A 610 -29.58 17.85 21.97
CA GLN A 610 -29.54 19.24 22.48
C GLN A 610 -28.98 20.26 21.47
N SER A 611 -28.10 19.81 20.57
CA SER A 611 -27.43 20.62 19.55
C SER A 611 -27.86 20.30 18.10
N GLY A 612 -28.90 19.46 17.91
CA GLY A 612 -29.40 19.06 16.59
C GLY A 612 -29.98 17.65 16.57
N PHE A 613 -29.34 16.74 15.84
CA PHE A 613 -29.82 15.38 15.66
C PHE A 613 -28.71 14.36 15.89
N ILE A 614 -29.01 13.29 16.61
CA ILE A 614 -28.06 12.21 16.90
C ILE A 614 -28.40 10.99 16.04
N ILE A 615 -27.44 10.52 15.25
CA ILE A 615 -27.54 9.34 14.38
C ILE A 615 -26.89 8.15 15.08
N SER A 616 -27.47 6.96 14.94
CA SER A 616 -26.94 5.69 15.43
C SER A 616 -26.99 4.63 14.32
N ASP A 617 -26.06 3.66 14.37
CA ASP A 617 -25.94 2.55 13.41
C ASP A 617 -26.03 2.95 11.93
N PRO A 618 -25.25 3.92 11.45
CA PRO A 618 -25.19 4.19 10.01
C PRO A 618 -24.51 3.06 9.25
N GLY A 619 -24.90 2.86 7.98
CA GLY A 619 -24.21 2.00 7.02
C GLY A 619 -23.49 2.80 5.94
N ILE A 620 -22.49 2.18 5.30
CA ILE A 620 -21.77 2.77 4.16
C ILE A 620 -21.89 1.87 2.92
N LEU A 621 -22.33 2.46 1.81
CA LEU A 621 -22.20 1.89 0.48
C LEU A 621 -20.90 2.44 -0.13
N SER A 622 -19.98 1.60 -0.57
CA SER A 622 -18.75 2.02 -1.24
C SER A 622 -18.73 1.55 -2.69
N LEU A 623 -17.80 2.05 -3.50
CA LEU A 623 -17.60 1.50 -4.85
C LEU A 623 -17.19 0.02 -4.81
N THR A 624 -16.49 -0.41 -3.76
CA THR A 624 -15.81 -1.69 -3.65
C THR A 624 -16.54 -2.76 -2.81
N GLY A 625 -17.60 -2.39 -2.08
CA GLY A 625 -18.31 -3.35 -1.21
C GLY A 625 -17.56 -3.68 0.09
N SER A 626 -16.66 -2.80 0.55
CA SER A 626 -15.70 -3.11 1.63
C SER A 626 -16.24 -2.92 3.06
N TYR A 627 -17.41 -2.33 3.24
CA TYR A 627 -17.95 -1.96 4.58
C TYR A 627 -18.95 -2.97 5.15
N GLY A 628 -18.63 -4.27 5.00
CA GLY A 628 -19.42 -5.37 5.55
C GLY A 628 -20.63 -5.75 4.69
N PRO A 629 -21.47 -6.69 5.17
CA PRO A 629 -22.50 -7.34 4.35
C PRO A 629 -23.63 -6.41 3.89
N ALA A 630 -23.77 -5.24 4.51
CA ALA A 630 -24.74 -4.23 4.09
C ALA A 630 -24.22 -3.31 2.97
N ASP A 631 -22.91 -3.36 2.67
CA ASP A 631 -22.28 -2.64 1.58
C ASP A 631 -22.49 -3.38 0.26
N LEU A 632 -23.52 -2.98 -0.48
CA LEU A 632 -23.89 -3.58 -1.76
C LEU A 632 -23.05 -3.04 -2.93
N GLY A 633 -21.93 -2.37 -2.66
CA GLY A 633 -21.03 -1.86 -3.67
C GLY A 633 -21.64 -0.75 -4.53
N LEU A 634 -21.08 -0.59 -5.74
CA LEU A 634 -21.60 0.32 -6.76
C LEU A 634 -23.09 0.11 -7.08
N GLN A 635 -23.55 -1.14 -7.04
CA GLN A 635 -24.96 -1.47 -7.27
C GLN A 635 -25.86 -0.89 -6.18
N GLY A 636 -25.42 -0.91 -4.92
CA GLY A 636 -26.13 -0.25 -3.82
C GLY A 636 -26.22 1.26 -4.03
N ILE A 637 -25.13 1.90 -4.45
CA ILE A 637 -25.09 3.34 -4.73
C ILE A 637 -26.09 3.70 -5.83
N TYR A 638 -26.10 2.96 -6.93
CA TYR A 638 -27.07 3.17 -8.02
C TYR A 638 -28.51 2.97 -7.56
N ARG A 639 -28.78 1.95 -6.74
CA ARG A 639 -30.13 1.71 -6.16
C ARG A 639 -30.59 2.85 -5.27
N PHE A 640 -29.70 3.38 -4.42
CA PHE A 640 -30.00 4.53 -3.58
C PHE A 640 -30.35 5.73 -4.47
N PHE A 641 -29.51 6.06 -5.46
CA PHE A 641 -29.72 7.23 -6.32
C PHE A 641 -30.88 7.11 -7.31
N ALA A 642 -31.34 5.90 -7.61
CA ALA A 642 -32.54 5.67 -8.42
C ALA A 642 -33.82 6.17 -7.74
N HIS A 643 -33.89 6.11 -6.40
CA HIS A 643 -35.04 6.55 -5.61
C HIS A 643 -34.78 7.84 -4.82
N HIS A 644 -33.52 8.26 -4.72
CA HIS A 644 -33.13 9.47 -3.99
C HIS A 644 -33.73 10.72 -4.63
N GLN A 645 -34.45 11.48 -3.82
CA GLN A 645 -34.92 12.82 -4.15
C GLN A 645 -34.07 13.83 -3.39
N CYS A 646 -33.41 14.72 -4.14
CA CYS A 646 -32.65 15.81 -3.54
C CYS A 646 -33.60 16.77 -2.83
N THR A 647 -33.17 17.27 -1.68
CA THR A 647 -33.96 18.20 -0.86
C THR A 647 -33.44 19.62 -0.98
N GLN A 648 -34.13 20.58 -0.36
CA GLN A 648 -33.74 22.00 -0.38
C GLN A 648 -32.32 22.29 0.17
N PHE A 649 -31.72 21.36 0.91
CA PHE A 649 -30.39 21.50 1.48
C PHE A 649 -29.25 21.12 0.53
N ARG A 650 -29.56 20.58 -0.66
CA ARG A 650 -28.56 20.22 -1.67
C ARG A 650 -28.01 21.48 -2.35
N ARG A 651 -26.68 21.65 -2.32
CA ARG A 651 -26.02 22.78 -3.02
C ARG A 651 -25.83 22.49 -4.53
N PRO A 652 -25.85 23.52 -5.39
CA PRO A 652 -25.46 23.38 -6.79
C PRO A 652 -24.05 22.78 -6.91
N GLY A 653 -23.84 21.85 -7.83
CA GLY A 653 -22.53 21.22 -8.08
C GLY A 653 -22.26 19.91 -7.32
N TRP A 654 -23.14 19.47 -6.41
CA TRP A 654 -22.98 18.16 -5.79
C TRP A 654 -23.11 17.03 -6.81
N THR A 655 -22.07 16.19 -6.86
CA THR A 655 -21.95 15.00 -7.70
C THR A 655 -23.11 14.05 -7.41
N LYS A 656 -23.72 13.51 -8.48
CA LYS A 656 -24.76 12.49 -8.40
C LYS A 656 -24.33 11.31 -9.27
N ALA A 657 -24.54 10.08 -8.80
CA ALA A 657 -24.23 8.90 -9.61
C ALA A 657 -25.08 8.91 -10.90
N GLN A 658 -24.43 8.70 -12.05
CA GLN A 658 -25.15 8.51 -13.31
C GLN A 658 -25.73 7.10 -13.34
N VAL A 659 -27.03 6.99 -13.12
CA VAL A 659 -27.75 5.72 -13.11
C VAL A 659 -27.97 5.27 -14.55
N THR A 660 -27.16 4.32 -15.04
CA THR A 660 -27.23 3.87 -16.43
C THR A 660 -28.18 2.72 -16.68
N TRP A 661 -28.54 1.90 -15.67
CA TRP A 661 -29.65 0.92 -15.69
C TRP A 661 -29.86 0.30 -14.29
N VAL A 662 -31.11 0.11 -13.83
CA VAL A 662 -31.42 -0.65 -12.59
C VAL A 662 -32.67 -1.50 -12.82
N HIS A 663 -32.64 -2.80 -12.49
CA HIS A 663 -33.87 -3.57 -12.31
C HIS A 663 -34.71 -2.92 -11.20
N SER A 664 -36.01 -2.69 -11.46
CA SER A 664 -36.91 -2.05 -10.51
C SER A 664 -37.15 -2.96 -9.29
N PHE A 665 -36.51 -2.66 -8.17
CA PHE A 665 -36.82 -3.24 -6.87
C PHE A 665 -37.63 -2.23 -6.05
N ALA A 666 -38.67 -2.71 -5.35
CA ALA A 666 -39.51 -1.83 -4.54
C ALA A 666 -38.73 -1.21 -3.36
N MET A 667 -38.95 0.09 -3.11
CA MET A 667 -38.46 0.79 -1.92
C MET A 667 -38.93 0.08 -0.64
N ARG A 668 -38.03 -0.09 0.33
CA ARG A 668 -38.34 -0.70 1.62
C ARG A 668 -37.80 0.16 2.77
N ARG A 669 -38.63 0.36 3.79
CA ARG A 669 -38.27 1.09 5.02
C ARG A 669 -37.04 0.53 5.73
N GLY A 670 -36.76 -0.76 5.59
CA GLY A 670 -35.78 -1.45 6.43
C GLY A 670 -36.30 -1.62 7.86
N THR A 671 -35.50 -2.25 8.72
CA THR A 671 -35.88 -2.50 10.12
C THR A 671 -35.62 -1.27 10.98
N THR A 672 -36.57 -0.91 11.86
CA THR A 672 -36.50 0.25 12.80
C THR A 672 -36.56 -0.25 14.23
N MET A 673 -35.98 0.44 15.24
CA MET A 673 -36.24 0.10 16.64
C MET A 673 -37.68 0.51 16.99
N SER A 674 -38.50 -0.43 17.45
CA SER A 674 -39.84 -0.17 17.97
C SER A 674 -39.87 -0.66 19.41
N ILE A 675 -40.19 0.22 20.34
CA ILE A 675 -40.41 -0.14 21.74
C ILE A 675 -41.78 -0.84 21.79
N THR A 676 -41.79 -2.13 22.13
CA THR A 676 -43.03 -2.84 22.53
C THR A 676 -43.26 -2.70 24.01
#